data_AF-A0A1Q5U9V9-F1
#
_entry.id   AF-A0A1Q5U9V9-F1
#
_cell.length_a   1.000
_cell.length_b   1.000
_cell.length_c   1.000
_cell.angle_alpha   90.00
_cell.angle_beta   90.00
_cell.angle_gamma   90.00
#
_symmetry.space_group_name_H-M   'P 1'
#
loop_
_entity.id
_entity.type
_entity.pdbx_description
1 polymer ?
#
loop_
_entity_poly.entity_id
_entity_poly.type
_entity_poly.pdbx_seq_one_letter_code
_entity_poly.pdbx_strand_id
1 'polypeptide(L)'
;MADDSYARDEENFEEEEVDETSFRAVKDAVLFAIDVSSSMLEPRLSGDTKKPGQESPTSAALKCAYHLMQQRIISNPRDMIGVLLYGTESSKFYDEDGDRGSDVSYPHCHLFTDLDIPSAEEVKELRALAEDEEEAQKILIPSEERVSMANVLFCANQIFTSKAPNFLSRRLFIVTDDDNPHGDNKSLRSAATVRARDLYDLGVNIELFPISRPDHEFDTSKFYDDIIYKTSPSNGEAPAYLQPDTNTATAKGDGISLLNSLLSSINSRSVPRRSLFSNVPLEIGPNFKISVNGYLLLKRQEPARSCYVWLGGETPQIAKGITTLMADDTAQRVEKSEIRKAYKFGGEQVTFTPEELQALRHFGDPVIRVIGFKPLSALPIWANVKHPSFIYPSEEDYVGSTRVFSALQQKLLKDKKMALVWFIPRKNAAPVVAAMIAGEERIDENGVQKVPPGMWIIPLPFADDVRQNPESTLAVSPDPLTDAMREIIGQLQLPKGAYEPQKYPNPALQWHYRILQALALDEDHPGEPEDKTKPKYRQIDKVGSSEKDTSTSCTVILIDSQRAGDYVLAWSDQLDAAFDKMFGGTAATTSTLVKRGPKDSADSAGGPPAKRVKTEGGAGGIDEEVKRCYEKGTVSKLTVAVLKEFLTAQGRSSAGRKADLVDRVEQFFENK
;
A
#
# COMPACT_ATOMS: atom_id res chain seq x y z
N MET A 1 2.09 -47.30 -4.55
CA MET A 1 3.42 -46.65 -4.53
C MET A 1 3.29 -45.36 -5.33
N ALA A 2 2.95 -44.29 -4.64
CA ALA A 2 3.02 -42.92 -5.12
C ALA A 2 3.60 -42.16 -3.92
N ASP A 3 4.73 -41.50 -4.12
CA ASP A 3 5.48 -40.75 -3.11
C ASP A 3 4.62 -39.58 -2.60
N ASP A 4 4.13 -39.69 -1.37
CA ASP A 4 3.68 -38.56 -0.57
C ASP A 4 4.91 -37.81 -0.06
N SER A 5 5.46 -36.94 -0.91
CA SER A 5 6.34 -35.88 -0.43
C SER A 5 5.46 -34.79 0.21
N TYR A 6 5.00 -35.05 1.43
CA TYR A 6 4.63 -33.97 2.34
C TYR A 6 5.90 -33.12 2.48
N ALA A 7 5.87 -31.95 1.84
CA ALA A 7 6.80 -30.88 2.15
C ALA A 7 6.67 -30.66 3.66
N ARG A 8 7.66 -31.17 4.38
CA ARG A 8 7.92 -30.89 5.77
C ARG A 8 7.86 -29.38 5.86
N ASP A 9 6.85 -28.86 6.55
CA ASP A 9 6.83 -27.48 7.03
C ASP A 9 8.15 -27.33 7.78
N GLU A 10 9.17 -26.79 7.11
CA GLU A 10 10.32 -26.21 7.76
C GLU A 10 9.70 -25.19 8.70
N GLU A 11 9.78 -25.49 9.99
CA GLU A 11 9.41 -24.59 11.08
C GLU A 11 10.01 -23.24 10.72
N ASN A 12 9.15 -22.39 10.16
CA ASN A 12 9.48 -21.06 9.79
C ASN A 12 9.90 -20.45 11.12
N PHE A 13 11.19 -20.15 11.25
CA PHE A 13 11.62 -19.12 12.15
C PHE A 13 10.88 -17.88 11.68
N GLU A 14 9.66 -17.72 12.16
CA GLU A 14 9.17 -16.43 12.54
C GLU A 14 10.27 -15.92 13.50
N GLU A 15 11.26 -15.23 12.92
CA GLU A 15 11.45 -13.85 13.33
C GLU A 15 10.05 -13.40 13.72
N GLU A 16 9.87 -13.03 14.97
CA GLU A 16 8.77 -12.16 15.33
C GLU A 16 9.02 -10.85 14.53
N GLU A 17 8.93 -10.90 13.18
CA GLU A 17 8.14 -9.99 12.39
C GLU A 17 7.04 -9.58 13.34
N VAL A 18 6.96 -8.27 13.54
CA VAL A 18 5.83 -7.62 14.20
C VAL A 18 4.64 -8.54 14.00
N ASP A 19 4.03 -9.03 15.08
CA ASP A 19 2.85 -9.88 15.01
C ASP A 19 1.81 -9.03 14.29
N GLU A 20 1.88 -8.96 12.97
CA GLU A 20 1.07 -8.15 12.08
C GLU A 20 -0.33 -8.77 12.07
N THR A 21 -0.45 -10.00 12.59
CA THR A 21 -1.67 -10.71 12.97
C THR A 21 -2.33 -10.18 14.25
N SER A 22 -1.63 -9.37 15.06
CA SER A 22 -2.26 -8.50 16.06
C SER A 22 -2.91 -7.24 15.44
N PHE A 23 -3.07 -7.21 14.11
CA PHE A 23 -4.23 -6.57 13.45
C PHE A 23 -5.53 -7.28 13.91
N ARG A 24 -5.95 -7.09 15.15
CA ARG A 24 -7.35 -7.33 15.50
C ARG A 24 -8.17 -6.35 14.67
N ALA A 25 -8.88 -6.86 13.66
CA ALA A 25 -9.87 -6.08 12.93
C ALA A 25 -10.87 -5.50 13.95
N VAL A 26 -10.72 -4.21 14.26
CA VAL A 26 -11.71 -3.45 15.01
C VAL A 26 -12.96 -3.46 14.17
N LYS A 27 -14.03 -3.99 14.74
CA LYS A 27 -15.32 -4.04 14.06
C LYS A 27 -15.83 -2.61 13.91
N ASP A 28 -16.19 -2.26 12.71
CA ASP A 28 -16.71 -0.96 12.33
C ASP A 28 -18.22 -1.05 12.10
N ALA A 29 -18.99 -0.05 12.52
CA ALA A 29 -20.43 0.01 12.29
C ALA A 29 -20.77 1.30 11.56
N VAL A 30 -21.26 1.19 10.33
CA VAL A 30 -21.56 2.33 9.44
C VAL A 30 -23.03 2.33 9.08
N LEU A 31 -23.73 3.41 9.38
CA LEU A 31 -25.12 3.62 8.96
C LEU A 31 -25.17 4.72 7.89
N PHE A 32 -25.66 4.41 6.70
CA PHE A 32 -25.94 5.40 5.67
C PHE A 32 -27.33 5.98 5.89
N ALA A 33 -27.43 7.28 6.12
CA ALA A 33 -28.66 8.06 6.10
C ALA A 33 -28.73 8.84 4.78
N ILE A 34 -29.59 8.41 3.86
CA ILE A 34 -29.71 9.00 2.52
C ILE A 34 -31.00 9.79 2.43
N ASP A 35 -30.89 11.05 2.01
CA ASP A 35 -32.02 11.94 1.76
C ASP A 35 -32.77 11.57 0.48
N VAL A 36 -34.09 11.46 0.61
CA VAL A 36 -35.04 11.22 -0.47
C VAL A 36 -35.94 12.44 -0.59
N SER A 37 -35.39 13.52 -1.15
CA SER A 37 -36.11 14.75 -1.47
C SER A 37 -36.36 14.84 -2.98
N SER A 38 -37.34 15.65 -3.40
CA SER A 38 -37.62 15.85 -4.83
C SER A 38 -36.39 16.35 -5.60
N SER A 39 -35.56 17.19 -4.98
CA SER A 39 -34.31 17.70 -5.57
C SER A 39 -33.18 16.68 -5.62
N MET A 40 -33.12 15.73 -4.66
CA MET A 40 -32.15 14.63 -4.68
C MET A 40 -32.50 13.56 -5.73
N LEU A 41 -33.77 13.48 -6.14
CA LEU A 41 -34.27 12.57 -7.17
C LEU A 41 -34.18 13.17 -8.59
N GLU A 42 -33.97 14.48 -8.72
CA GLU A 42 -33.80 15.13 -10.03
C GLU A 42 -32.56 14.59 -10.77
N PRO A 43 -32.72 14.02 -11.98
CA PRO A 43 -31.59 13.46 -12.72
C PRO A 43 -30.63 14.56 -13.20
N ARG A 44 -29.33 14.35 -13.02
CA ARG A 44 -28.30 15.25 -13.57
C ARG A 44 -27.90 14.80 -14.97
N LEU A 45 -27.84 15.73 -15.91
CA LEU A 45 -27.34 15.47 -17.26
C LEU A 45 -25.83 15.15 -17.21
N SER A 46 -25.42 13.98 -17.68
CA SER A 46 -24.01 13.62 -17.85
C SER A 46 -23.45 14.24 -19.14
N GLY A 47 -22.26 14.83 -19.10
CA GLY A 47 -21.53 15.34 -20.27
C GLY A 47 -20.93 14.27 -21.20
N ASP A 48 -20.99 12.98 -20.84
CA ASP A 48 -20.37 11.90 -21.62
C ASP A 48 -21.34 11.27 -22.65
N THR A 49 -21.09 11.57 -23.94
CA THR A 49 -21.93 11.14 -25.09
C THR A 49 -21.99 9.62 -25.33
N LYS A 50 -21.21 8.80 -24.61
CA LYS A 50 -21.13 7.34 -24.81
C LYS A 50 -21.93 6.49 -23.81
N LYS A 51 -22.39 7.06 -22.69
CA LYS A 51 -23.34 6.44 -21.76
C LYS A 51 -24.25 7.55 -21.19
N PRO A 52 -25.45 7.77 -21.75
CA PRO A 52 -26.37 8.77 -21.22
C PRO A 52 -26.99 8.25 -19.92
N GLY A 53 -26.24 8.26 -18.83
CA GLY A 53 -26.74 7.92 -17.51
C GLY A 53 -27.36 9.17 -16.88
N GLN A 54 -28.69 9.26 -16.91
CA GLN A 54 -29.46 10.21 -16.10
C GLN A 54 -29.39 9.76 -14.63
N GLU A 55 -28.26 9.96 -13.96
CA GLU A 55 -28.12 9.55 -12.56
C GLU A 55 -28.60 10.68 -11.64
N SER A 56 -29.56 10.37 -10.77
CA SER A 56 -29.97 11.26 -9.68
C SER A 56 -28.97 11.18 -8.52
N PRO A 57 -28.80 12.26 -7.73
CA PRO A 57 -28.02 12.23 -6.50
C PRO A 57 -28.36 11.07 -5.55
N THR A 58 -29.65 10.75 -5.37
CA THR A 58 -30.07 9.59 -4.55
C THR A 58 -29.59 8.27 -5.14
N SER A 59 -29.71 8.08 -6.46
CA SER A 59 -29.18 6.88 -7.14
C SER A 59 -27.66 6.79 -6.98
N ALA A 60 -26.93 7.91 -7.13
CA ALA A 60 -25.49 7.95 -6.91
C ALA A 60 -25.11 7.60 -5.46
N ALA A 61 -25.89 8.03 -4.47
CA ALA A 61 -25.69 7.70 -3.05
C ALA A 61 -25.94 6.21 -2.77
N LEU A 62 -27.01 5.63 -3.33
CA LEU A 62 -27.29 4.19 -3.26
C LEU A 62 -26.18 3.37 -3.94
N LYS A 63 -25.70 3.84 -5.10
CA LYS A 63 -24.56 3.22 -5.78
C LYS A 63 -23.30 3.23 -4.94
N CYS A 64 -23.03 4.35 -4.26
CA CYS A 64 -21.94 4.43 -3.30
C CYS A 64 -22.10 3.45 -2.14
N ALA A 65 -23.32 3.32 -1.60
CA ALA A 65 -23.61 2.41 -0.49
C ALA A 65 -23.38 0.94 -0.87
N TYR A 66 -23.91 0.45 -2.00
CA TYR A 66 -23.64 -0.94 -2.39
C TYR A 66 -22.17 -1.18 -2.73
N HIS A 67 -21.50 -0.21 -3.37
CA HIS A 67 -20.07 -0.37 -3.69
C HIS A 67 -19.23 -0.48 -2.42
N LEU A 68 -19.57 0.29 -1.39
CA LEU A 68 -18.92 0.19 -0.10
C LEU A 68 -19.24 -1.14 0.60
N MET A 69 -20.49 -1.61 0.55
CA MET A 69 -20.86 -2.94 1.06
C MET A 69 -20.05 -4.04 0.37
N GLN A 70 -19.97 -4.04 -0.95
CA GLN A 70 -19.15 -4.98 -1.73
C GLN A 70 -17.68 -4.93 -1.30
N GLN A 71 -17.10 -3.72 -1.21
CA GLN A 71 -15.72 -3.54 -0.78
C GLN A 71 -15.48 -4.01 0.66
N ARG A 72 -16.46 -3.89 1.56
CA ARG A 72 -16.35 -4.27 2.97
C ARG A 72 -16.54 -5.76 3.22
N ILE A 73 -17.43 -6.43 2.49
CA ILE A 73 -17.50 -7.90 2.46
C ILE A 73 -16.10 -8.49 2.15
N ILE A 74 -15.41 -7.85 1.22
CA ILE A 74 -14.08 -8.24 0.74
C ILE A 74 -12.96 -7.91 1.75
N SER A 75 -12.95 -6.68 2.27
CA SER A 75 -11.81 -6.15 3.04
C SER A 75 -11.92 -6.37 4.55
N ASN A 76 -13.13 -6.34 5.13
CA ASN A 76 -13.39 -6.47 6.56
C ASN A 76 -14.75 -7.15 6.79
N PRO A 77 -14.83 -8.50 6.79
CA PRO A 77 -16.10 -9.24 6.83
C PRO A 77 -16.81 -9.20 8.19
N ARG A 78 -16.34 -8.41 9.15
CA ARG A 78 -16.93 -8.24 10.48
C ARG A 78 -17.52 -6.85 10.71
N ASP A 79 -17.43 -5.99 9.71
CA ASP A 79 -18.02 -4.66 9.75
C ASP A 79 -19.52 -4.77 9.50
N MET A 80 -20.30 -3.95 10.22
CA MET A 80 -21.75 -3.85 10.05
C MET A 80 -22.08 -2.62 9.20
N ILE A 81 -23.00 -2.78 8.26
CA ILE A 81 -23.45 -1.69 7.39
C ILE A 81 -24.98 -1.72 7.36
N GLY A 82 -25.60 -0.56 7.60
CA GLY A 82 -27.04 -0.36 7.43
C GLY A 82 -27.34 0.79 6.48
N VAL A 83 -28.56 0.80 5.93
CA VAL A 83 -29.05 1.88 5.06
C VAL A 83 -30.44 2.33 5.51
N LEU A 84 -30.50 3.58 5.92
CA LEU A 84 -31.67 4.33 6.33
C LEU A 84 -31.99 5.38 5.27
N LEU A 85 -33.17 5.29 4.68
CA LEU A 85 -33.71 6.32 3.81
C LEU A 85 -34.58 7.25 4.65
N TYR A 86 -34.41 8.55 4.49
CA TYR A 86 -35.28 9.53 5.16
C TYR A 86 -35.81 10.53 4.13
N GLY A 87 -37.00 11.06 4.37
CA GLY A 87 -37.71 11.86 3.36
C GLY A 87 -38.73 11.06 2.56
N THR A 88 -38.90 9.77 2.84
CA THR A 88 -39.84 8.90 2.13
C THR A 88 -41.28 9.07 2.62
N GLU A 89 -42.26 8.86 1.73
CA GLU A 89 -43.68 8.82 2.10
C GLU A 89 -43.96 7.66 3.07
N SER A 90 -43.45 6.47 2.78
CA SER A 90 -43.52 5.31 3.67
C SER A 90 -42.50 5.39 4.80
N SER A 91 -42.91 5.05 6.02
CA SER A 91 -42.04 4.73 7.15
C SER A 91 -41.90 3.22 7.31
N LYS A 92 -40.73 2.74 7.72
CA LYS A 92 -40.51 1.33 8.09
C LYS A 92 -39.43 1.26 9.17
N PHE A 93 -39.75 0.69 10.32
CA PHE A 93 -38.83 0.48 11.45
C PHE A 93 -39.17 -0.82 12.20
N TYR A 94 -38.31 -1.31 13.11
CA TYR A 94 -38.24 -2.71 13.61
C TYR A 94 -39.51 -3.42 14.12
N ASP A 95 -40.70 -2.81 14.17
CA ASP A 95 -41.91 -3.42 14.73
C ASP A 95 -43.22 -2.94 14.07
N GLU A 96 -43.33 -2.97 12.73
CA GLU A 96 -44.63 -2.70 12.06
C GLU A 96 -45.45 -3.96 11.74
N ASP A 97 -44.91 -5.17 11.92
CA ASP A 97 -45.64 -6.44 11.67
C ASP A 97 -46.46 -6.95 12.89
N GLY A 98 -46.53 -6.17 13.97
CA GLY A 98 -47.28 -6.51 15.19
C GLY A 98 -48.53 -5.67 15.36
N ASP A 99 -49.70 -6.29 15.15
CA ASP A 99 -51.06 -5.79 15.39
C ASP A 99 -51.25 -5.03 16.73
N ARG A 100 -50.90 -3.74 16.77
CA ARG A 100 -51.39 -2.72 17.73
C ARG A 100 -51.34 -1.34 17.09
N GLY A 101 -52.52 -0.76 16.84
CA GLY A 101 -52.63 0.64 16.44
C GLY A 101 -52.03 1.58 17.49
N SER A 102 -50.86 2.15 17.19
CA SER A 102 -50.29 3.31 17.89
C SER A 102 -49.09 3.84 17.12
N ASP A 103 -49.17 5.11 16.70
CA ASP A 103 -48.08 6.04 16.37
C ASP A 103 -46.87 5.46 15.60
N VAL A 104 -46.73 5.84 14.32
CA VAL A 104 -45.51 5.56 13.53
C VAL A 104 -44.30 6.06 14.34
N SER A 105 -43.48 5.13 14.85
CA SER A 105 -42.43 5.46 15.82
C SER A 105 -41.40 6.47 15.28
N TYR A 106 -41.27 6.55 13.94
CA TYR A 106 -40.42 7.50 13.23
C TYR A 106 -41.03 7.86 11.86
N PRO A 107 -41.78 8.98 11.73
CA PRO A 107 -42.39 9.36 10.46
C PRO A 107 -41.33 9.68 9.41
N HIS A 108 -41.58 9.28 8.16
CA HIS A 108 -40.73 9.52 6.98
C HIS A 108 -39.29 8.97 7.09
N CYS A 109 -39.11 7.92 7.89
CA CYS A 109 -37.86 7.17 8.02
C CYS A 109 -38.12 5.72 7.59
N HIS A 110 -37.48 5.28 6.51
CA HIS A 110 -37.57 3.94 5.98
C HIS A 110 -36.22 3.22 6.14
N LEU A 111 -36.13 2.31 7.10
CA LEU A 111 -34.98 1.43 7.26
C LEU A 111 -35.01 0.36 6.16
N PHE A 112 -34.16 0.52 5.15
CA PHE A 112 -34.07 -0.40 4.02
C PHE A 112 -33.25 -1.63 4.39
N THR A 113 -32.05 -1.41 4.95
CA THR A 113 -31.17 -2.48 5.43
C THR A 113 -30.83 -2.20 6.89
N ASP A 114 -31.06 -3.20 7.74
CA ASP A 114 -30.67 -3.20 9.15
C ASP A 114 -29.13 -3.08 9.29
N LEU A 115 -28.65 -2.57 10.43
CA LEU A 115 -27.24 -2.54 10.75
C LEU A 115 -26.76 -3.94 11.14
N ASP A 116 -26.31 -4.72 10.15
CA ASP A 116 -25.72 -6.05 10.34
C ASP A 116 -24.56 -6.28 9.35
N ILE A 117 -23.93 -7.46 9.42
CA ILE A 117 -22.90 -7.90 8.48
C ILE A 117 -23.55 -8.03 7.10
N PRO A 118 -23.06 -7.30 6.08
CA PRO A 118 -23.70 -7.24 4.78
C PRO A 118 -23.79 -8.63 4.12
N SER A 119 -25.00 -9.03 3.74
CA SER A 119 -25.27 -10.29 3.05
C SER A 119 -25.30 -10.12 1.53
N ALA A 120 -25.14 -11.22 0.78
CA ALA A 120 -25.23 -11.17 -0.68
C ALA A 120 -26.64 -10.79 -1.16
N GLU A 121 -27.67 -11.18 -0.41
CA GLU A 121 -29.08 -10.86 -0.70
C GLU A 121 -29.33 -9.35 -0.55
N GLU A 122 -28.90 -8.74 0.55
CA GLU A 122 -29.02 -7.29 0.78
C GLU A 122 -28.30 -6.48 -0.31
N VAL A 123 -27.13 -6.94 -0.77
CA VAL A 123 -26.41 -6.29 -1.88
C VAL A 123 -27.18 -6.40 -3.20
N LYS A 124 -27.88 -7.53 -3.45
CA LYS A 124 -28.75 -7.68 -4.64
C LYS A 124 -29.94 -6.73 -4.55
N GLU A 125 -30.59 -6.65 -3.39
CA GLU A 125 -31.74 -5.77 -3.16
C GLU A 125 -31.36 -4.30 -3.32
N LEU A 126 -30.23 -3.88 -2.75
CA LEU A 126 -29.77 -2.49 -2.86
C LEU A 126 -29.31 -2.15 -4.28
N ARG A 127 -28.75 -3.11 -5.01
CA ARG A 127 -28.43 -2.96 -6.43
C ARG A 127 -29.70 -2.83 -7.27
N ALA A 128 -30.72 -3.65 -7.02
CA ALA A 128 -32.01 -3.54 -7.69
C ALA A 128 -32.62 -2.16 -7.46
N LEU A 129 -32.61 -1.66 -6.22
CA LEU A 129 -33.10 -0.30 -5.91
C LEU A 129 -32.31 0.81 -6.63
N ALA A 130 -31.01 0.61 -6.89
CA ALA A 130 -30.15 1.61 -7.51
C ALA A 130 -30.17 1.59 -9.06
N GLU A 131 -30.46 0.44 -9.67
CA GLU A 131 -30.40 0.21 -11.12
C GLU A 131 -31.79 0.08 -11.78
N ASP A 132 -32.81 -0.38 -11.04
CA ASP A 132 -34.17 -0.57 -11.53
C ASP A 132 -35.07 0.61 -11.17
N GLU A 133 -35.50 1.37 -12.19
CA GLU A 133 -36.38 2.53 -12.02
C GLU A 133 -37.77 2.14 -11.50
N GLU A 134 -38.26 0.92 -11.75
CA GLU A 134 -39.59 0.48 -11.30
C GLU A 134 -39.63 0.18 -9.80
N GLU A 135 -38.59 -0.46 -9.26
CA GLU A 135 -38.45 -0.70 -7.82
C GLU A 135 -38.10 0.59 -7.07
N ALA A 136 -37.25 1.44 -7.67
CA ALA A 136 -36.96 2.77 -7.15
C ALA A 136 -38.23 3.62 -6.98
N GLN A 137 -39.14 3.60 -7.94
CA GLN A 137 -40.40 4.37 -7.88
C GLN A 137 -41.39 3.88 -6.82
N LYS A 138 -41.29 2.62 -6.36
CA LYS A 138 -42.16 2.10 -5.28
C LYS A 138 -41.72 2.58 -3.90
N ILE A 139 -40.42 2.80 -3.70
CA ILE A 139 -39.82 3.04 -2.37
C ILE A 139 -39.31 4.47 -2.24
N LEU A 140 -38.72 5.04 -3.30
CA LEU A 140 -38.14 6.39 -3.33
C LEU A 140 -39.19 7.45 -3.69
N ILE A 141 -40.35 7.41 -3.03
CA ILE A 141 -41.38 8.44 -3.17
C ILE A 141 -41.10 9.52 -2.12
N PRO A 142 -40.82 10.78 -2.51
CA PRO A 142 -40.56 11.85 -1.57
C PRO A 142 -41.84 12.24 -0.82
N SER A 143 -41.73 12.45 0.48
CA SER A 143 -42.81 12.96 1.32
C SER A 143 -43.11 14.43 1.01
N GLU A 144 -44.39 14.80 1.08
CA GLU A 144 -44.82 16.20 1.04
C GLU A 144 -44.50 16.95 2.34
N GLU A 145 -44.36 16.21 3.45
CA GLU A 145 -44.03 16.77 4.77
C GLU A 145 -42.52 16.83 5.00
N ARG A 146 -42.06 17.92 5.62
CA ARG A 146 -40.64 18.10 5.94
C ARG A 146 -40.23 17.17 7.08
N VAL A 147 -39.17 16.38 6.85
CA VAL A 147 -38.65 15.45 7.85
C VAL A 147 -37.93 16.17 8.98
N SER A 148 -38.21 15.74 10.20
CA SER A 148 -37.49 16.23 11.36
C SER A 148 -36.15 15.51 11.52
N MET A 149 -35.02 16.22 11.37
CA MET A 149 -33.68 15.67 11.64
C MET A 149 -33.54 15.12 13.08
N ALA A 150 -34.29 15.66 14.05
CA ALA A 150 -34.31 15.10 15.39
C ALA A 150 -34.84 13.65 15.41
N ASN A 151 -35.80 13.31 14.53
CA ASN A 151 -36.33 11.96 14.41
C ASN A 151 -35.33 11.03 13.70
N VAL A 152 -34.66 11.51 12.65
CA VAL A 152 -33.63 10.75 11.92
C VAL A 152 -32.46 10.40 12.84
N LEU A 153 -31.96 11.38 13.59
CA LEU A 153 -30.86 11.18 14.55
C LEU A 153 -31.29 10.28 15.72
N PHE A 154 -32.54 10.37 16.17
CA PHE A 154 -33.06 9.49 17.22
C PHE A 154 -33.22 8.04 16.73
N CYS A 155 -33.70 7.85 15.50
CA CYS A 155 -33.76 6.56 14.82
C CYS A 155 -32.37 5.92 14.72
N ALA A 156 -31.37 6.69 14.24
CA ALA A 156 -29.98 6.25 14.19
C ALA A 156 -29.44 5.85 15.57
N ASN A 157 -29.76 6.62 16.62
CA ASN A 157 -29.35 6.32 17.99
C ASN A 157 -29.90 4.97 18.48
N GLN A 158 -31.18 4.68 18.18
CA GLN A 158 -31.79 3.39 18.52
C GLN A 158 -31.15 2.22 17.77
N ILE A 159 -30.82 2.40 16.49
CA ILE A 159 -30.12 1.38 15.68
C ILE A 159 -28.73 1.08 16.28
N PHE A 160 -27.93 2.10 16.58
CA PHE A 160 -26.59 1.89 17.15
C PHE A 160 -26.63 1.27 18.56
N THR A 161 -27.61 1.65 19.38
CA THR A 161 -27.77 1.12 20.73
C THR A 161 -28.21 -0.35 20.73
N SER A 162 -29.06 -0.74 19.80
CA SER A 162 -29.59 -2.12 19.72
C SER A 162 -28.61 -3.10 19.07
N LYS A 163 -27.99 -2.72 17.95
CA LYS A 163 -27.18 -3.64 17.13
C LYS A 163 -25.68 -3.51 17.34
N ALA A 164 -25.19 -2.31 17.65
CA ALA A 164 -23.76 -2.02 17.74
C ALA A 164 -23.24 -1.58 19.14
N PRO A 165 -23.74 -2.10 20.29
CA PRO A 165 -23.34 -1.61 21.61
C PRO A 165 -21.88 -1.92 21.98
N ASN A 166 -21.26 -2.92 21.35
CA ASN A 166 -19.88 -3.36 21.61
C ASN A 166 -18.88 -2.93 20.52
N PHE A 167 -19.28 -2.05 19.60
CA PHE A 167 -18.42 -1.55 18.54
C PHE A 167 -17.62 -0.35 19.03
N LEU A 168 -16.31 -0.36 18.79
CA LEU A 168 -15.37 0.73 19.12
C LEU A 168 -15.48 1.89 18.12
N SER A 169 -15.84 1.61 16.87
CA SER A 169 -16.05 2.63 15.84
C SER A 169 -17.49 2.56 15.34
N ARG A 170 -18.22 3.68 15.47
CA ARG A 170 -19.60 3.84 15.01
C ARG A 170 -19.68 5.14 14.23
N ARG A 171 -20.21 5.08 13.01
CA ARG A 171 -20.28 6.25 12.13
C ARG A 171 -21.62 6.36 11.44
N LEU A 172 -22.17 7.56 11.43
CA LEU A 172 -23.39 7.92 10.72
C LEU A 172 -23.03 8.78 9.51
N PHE A 173 -23.27 8.27 8.31
CA PHE A 173 -23.02 8.99 7.06
C PHE A 173 -24.30 9.63 6.58
N ILE A 174 -24.37 10.96 6.56
CA ILE A 174 -25.54 11.71 6.09
C ILE A 174 -25.26 12.21 4.68
N VAL A 175 -26.09 11.83 3.70
CA VAL A 175 -26.00 12.28 2.31
C VAL A 175 -27.23 13.10 1.97
N THR A 176 -27.06 14.39 1.66
CA THR A 176 -28.18 15.33 1.46
C THR A 176 -27.76 16.54 0.62
N ASP A 177 -28.74 17.17 -0.01
CA ASP A 177 -28.60 18.43 -0.74
C ASP A 177 -29.29 19.63 -0.03
N ASP A 178 -29.97 19.40 1.09
CA ASP A 178 -30.64 20.44 1.89
C ASP A 178 -29.70 20.93 2.98
N ASP A 179 -29.32 22.21 2.92
CA ASP A 179 -28.42 22.84 3.88
C ASP A 179 -29.12 23.37 5.13
N ASN A 180 -30.46 23.48 5.11
CA ASN A 180 -31.25 23.97 6.23
C ASN A 180 -32.60 23.23 6.36
N PRO A 181 -32.60 21.97 6.82
CA PRO A 181 -33.79 21.12 6.87
C PRO A 181 -34.91 21.68 7.75
N HIS A 182 -34.61 22.56 8.71
CA HIS A 182 -35.59 23.12 9.64
C HIS A 182 -35.96 24.59 9.37
N GLY A 183 -35.39 25.24 8.35
CA GLY A 183 -35.65 26.65 8.07
C GLY A 183 -35.38 27.54 9.29
N ASP A 184 -36.36 28.37 9.66
CA ASP A 184 -36.30 29.27 10.81
C ASP A 184 -36.82 28.65 12.13
N ASN A 185 -37.22 27.37 12.12
CA ASN A 185 -37.80 26.72 13.29
C ASN A 185 -36.74 26.37 14.35
N LYS A 186 -36.51 27.33 15.25
CA LYS A 186 -35.52 27.21 16.34
C LYS A 186 -35.74 26.02 17.27
N SER A 187 -37.00 25.63 17.51
CA SER A 187 -37.33 24.48 18.38
C SER A 187 -36.82 23.17 17.81
N LEU A 188 -37.15 22.87 16.54
CA LEU A 188 -36.71 21.66 15.85
C LEU A 188 -35.19 21.62 15.68
N ARG A 189 -34.57 22.77 15.37
CA ARG A 189 -33.10 22.89 15.34
C ARG A 189 -32.48 22.53 16.68
N SER A 190 -32.98 23.12 17.79
CA SER A 190 -32.47 22.81 19.12
C SER A 190 -32.67 21.34 19.50
N ALA A 191 -33.79 20.73 19.11
CA ALA A 191 -34.04 19.31 19.33
C ALA A 191 -33.03 18.44 18.55
N ALA A 192 -32.76 18.76 17.28
CA ALA A 192 -31.76 18.05 16.47
C ALA A 192 -30.35 18.17 17.07
N THR A 193 -29.95 19.36 17.54
CA THR A 193 -28.65 19.56 18.22
C THR A 193 -28.54 18.72 19.50
N VAL A 194 -29.60 18.62 20.30
CA VAL A 194 -29.61 17.76 21.50
C VAL A 194 -29.45 16.29 21.10
N ARG A 195 -30.16 15.81 20.07
CA ARG A 195 -30.03 14.43 19.60
C ARG A 195 -28.67 14.12 18.98
N ALA A 196 -28.06 15.09 18.31
CA ALA A 196 -26.69 14.98 17.82
C ALA A 196 -25.70 14.81 18.97
N ARG A 197 -25.90 15.54 20.08
CA ARG A 197 -25.09 15.39 21.29
C ARG A 197 -25.23 14.01 21.90
N ASP A 198 -26.46 13.49 21.99
CA ASP A 198 -26.70 12.13 22.49
C ASP A 198 -25.91 11.08 21.68
N LEU A 199 -25.84 11.23 20.36
CA LEU A 199 -25.04 10.36 19.48
C LEU A 199 -23.54 10.52 19.71
N TYR A 200 -23.05 11.74 19.90
CA TYR A 200 -21.64 11.99 20.21
C TYR A 200 -21.24 11.39 21.57
N ASP A 201 -22.09 11.54 22.59
CA ASP A 201 -21.88 10.95 23.92
C ASP A 201 -21.94 9.40 23.87
N LEU A 202 -22.68 8.82 22.92
CA LEU A 202 -22.65 7.38 22.61
C LEU A 202 -21.37 6.92 21.88
N GLY A 203 -20.55 7.86 21.40
CA GLY A 203 -19.34 7.58 20.61
C GLY A 203 -19.61 7.36 19.13
N VAL A 204 -20.72 7.87 18.59
CA VAL A 204 -21.03 7.85 17.15
C VAL A 204 -20.51 9.14 16.50
N ASN A 205 -19.66 8.98 15.48
CA ASN A 205 -19.19 10.11 14.68
C ASN A 205 -20.16 10.37 13.52
N ILE A 206 -20.71 11.58 13.45
CA ILE A 206 -21.58 12.02 12.36
C ILE A 206 -20.71 12.63 11.26
N GLU A 207 -20.80 12.09 10.05
CA GLU A 207 -20.10 12.59 8.87
C GLU A 207 -21.10 13.01 7.80
N LEU A 208 -20.96 14.25 7.33
CA LEU A 208 -21.80 14.81 6.27
C LEU A 208 -21.11 14.69 4.91
N PHE A 209 -21.91 14.30 3.91
CA PHE A 209 -21.59 14.29 2.50
C PHE A 209 -22.54 15.24 1.76
N PRO A 210 -22.21 16.54 1.72
CA PRO A 210 -23.08 17.56 1.15
C PRO A 210 -23.05 17.53 -0.38
N ILE A 211 -24.22 17.62 -0.99
CA ILE A 211 -24.39 17.64 -2.45
C ILE A 211 -24.85 19.03 -2.87
N SER A 212 -24.01 19.78 -3.60
CA SER A 212 -24.40 21.08 -4.14
C SER A 212 -25.31 20.93 -5.36
N ARG A 213 -26.30 21.82 -5.49
CA ARG A 213 -27.21 21.92 -6.64
C ARG A 213 -26.60 22.86 -7.70
N PRO A 214 -27.01 22.75 -8.99
CA PRO A 214 -26.54 23.68 -10.04
C PRO A 214 -26.78 25.16 -9.70
N ASP A 215 -27.92 25.44 -9.05
CA ASP A 215 -28.36 26.79 -8.71
C ASP A 215 -28.02 27.22 -7.27
N HIS A 216 -27.54 26.28 -6.42
CA HIS A 216 -27.31 26.53 -4.99
C HIS A 216 -26.09 25.76 -4.47
N GLU A 217 -25.11 26.51 -3.94
CA GLU A 217 -23.95 25.93 -3.28
C GLU A 217 -24.29 25.60 -1.82
N PHE A 218 -23.94 24.38 -1.38
CA PHE A 218 -24.28 23.89 -0.05
C PHE A 218 -23.51 24.64 1.05
N ASP A 219 -24.23 25.24 2.00
CA ASP A 219 -23.65 26.02 3.10
C ASP A 219 -23.79 25.29 4.45
N THR A 220 -22.69 24.73 4.95
CA THR A 220 -22.69 23.97 6.22
C THR A 220 -22.95 24.84 7.45
N SER A 221 -22.68 26.14 7.37
CA SER A 221 -22.78 27.07 8.50
C SER A 221 -24.23 27.30 8.96
N LYS A 222 -25.21 27.02 8.09
CA LYS A 222 -26.63 27.24 8.40
C LYS A 222 -27.17 26.30 9.45
N PHE A 223 -26.76 25.03 9.46
CA PHE A 223 -27.32 24.00 10.33
C PHE A 223 -26.30 22.95 10.78
N TYR A 224 -25.56 22.35 9.85
CA TYR A 224 -24.74 21.17 10.11
C TYR A 224 -23.49 21.45 10.97
N ASP A 225 -22.95 22.67 10.96
CA ASP A 225 -21.86 23.07 11.85
C ASP A 225 -22.19 22.91 13.36
N ASP A 226 -23.47 22.98 13.74
CA ASP A 226 -23.93 22.79 15.12
C ASP A 226 -24.11 21.31 15.51
N ILE A 227 -24.19 20.41 14.52
CA ILE A 227 -24.50 18.97 14.68
C ILE A 227 -23.24 18.11 14.51
N ILE A 228 -22.34 18.53 13.62
CA ILE A 228 -21.08 17.84 13.38
C ILE A 228 -20.10 18.25 14.47
N TYR A 229 -20.03 17.44 15.53
CA TYR A 229 -19.01 17.59 16.55
C TYR A 229 -17.63 17.30 15.95
N LYS A 230 -16.92 18.38 15.65
CA LYS A 230 -15.50 18.33 15.29
C LYS A 230 -14.78 17.67 16.46
N THR A 231 -14.14 16.53 16.22
CA THR A 231 -13.32 15.87 17.24
C THR A 231 -12.24 16.88 17.66
N SER A 232 -12.44 17.51 18.81
CA SER A 232 -11.57 18.57 19.29
C SER A 232 -10.16 18.00 19.46
N PRO A 233 -9.09 18.74 19.11
CA PRO A 233 -7.70 18.30 19.23
C PRO A 233 -7.22 18.04 20.68
N SER A 234 -8.13 17.97 21.66
CA SER A 234 -7.86 17.62 23.06
C SER A 234 -7.98 16.13 23.38
N ASN A 235 -8.57 15.32 22.50
CA ASN A 235 -8.57 13.86 22.67
C ASN A 235 -7.32 13.28 21.99
N GLY A 236 -6.50 12.55 22.74
CA GLY A 236 -5.21 11.99 22.30
C GLY A 236 -5.25 11.09 21.06
N GLU A 237 -6.45 10.66 20.63
CA GLU A 237 -6.68 9.89 19.40
C GLU A 237 -7.06 10.75 18.17
N ALA A 238 -7.28 12.06 18.31
CA ALA A 238 -7.68 12.94 17.21
C ALA A 238 -6.52 13.86 16.77
N PRO A 239 -5.98 13.72 15.54
CA PRO A 239 -4.99 14.65 15.04
C PRO A 239 -5.64 16.01 14.77
N ALA A 240 -5.09 17.05 15.38
CA ALA A 240 -5.13 18.40 14.82
C ALA A 240 -4.72 18.34 13.34
N TYR A 241 -5.39 19.12 12.49
CA TYR A 241 -5.21 19.20 11.03
C TYR A 241 -5.98 18.23 10.14
N LEU A 242 -7.24 17.92 10.50
CA LEU A 242 -8.25 17.98 9.45
C LEU A 242 -8.81 19.41 9.51
N GLN A 243 -8.33 20.29 8.62
CA GLN A 243 -9.29 21.29 8.12
C GLN A 243 -10.50 20.48 7.65
N PRO A 244 -11.74 20.94 7.92
CA PRO A 244 -12.85 20.27 7.31
C PRO A 244 -12.57 20.33 5.82
N ASP A 245 -12.31 19.17 5.22
CA ASP A 245 -12.60 18.98 3.82
C ASP A 245 -14.12 19.15 3.74
N THR A 246 -14.60 20.40 3.80
CA THR A 246 -15.84 20.86 3.20
C THR A 246 -15.62 20.77 1.69
N ASN A 247 -15.29 19.57 1.23
CA ASN A 247 -15.44 19.19 -0.16
C ASN A 247 -16.94 19.02 -0.30
N THR A 248 -17.63 20.15 -0.46
CA THR A 248 -18.91 20.16 -1.16
C THR A 248 -18.62 19.49 -2.49
N ALA A 249 -19.32 18.37 -2.76
CA ALA A 249 -19.20 17.76 -4.06
C ALA A 249 -19.64 18.82 -5.08
N THR A 250 -18.67 19.37 -5.82
CA THR A 250 -18.89 20.60 -6.60
C THR A 250 -20.06 20.43 -7.58
N ALA A 251 -20.93 21.43 -7.63
CA ALA A 251 -22.13 21.48 -8.48
C ALA A 251 -21.85 21.39 -10.01
N LYS A 252 -20.59 21.34 -10.43
CA LYS A 252 -20.16 21.41 -11.84
C LYS A 252 -19.72 20.07 -12.44
N GLY A 253 -19.82 18.98 -11.68
CA GLY A 253 -19.42 17.65 -12.13
C GLY A 253 -20.60 16.75 -12.53
N ASP A 254 -20.40 15.90 -13.54
CA ASP A 254 -21.30 14.81 -13.93
C ASP A 254 -21.72 13.93 -12.73
N GLY A 255 -22.88 13.27 -12.77
CA GLY A 255 -23.32 12.33 -11.73
C GLY A 255 -22.28 11.25 -11.39
N ILE A 256 -21.49 10.83 -12.38
CA ILE A 256 -20.37 9.90 -12.22
C ILE A 256 -19.19 10.53 -11.46
N SER A 257 -18.94 11.83 -11.63
CA SER A 257 -17.92 12.54 -10.87
C SER A 257 -18.34 12.75 -9.42
N LEU A 258 -19.65 12.96 -9.17
CA LEU A 258 -20.24 12.98 -7.83
C LEU A 258 -20.06 11.63 -7.15
N LEU A 259 -20.38 10.52 -7.83
CA LEU A 259 -20.17 9.17 -7.32
C LEU A 259 -18.69 8.91 -7.00
N ASN A 260 -17.78 9.23 -7.91
CA ASN A 260 -16.34 9.04 -7.66
C ASN A 260 -15.82 9.92 -6.53
N SER A 261 -16.32 11.15 -6.41
CA SER A 261 -15.99 12.06 -5.31
C SER A 261 -16.51 11.54 -3.97
N LEU A 262 -17.75 11.05 -3.93
CA LEU A 262 -18.36 10.42 -2.76
C LEU A 262 -17.60 9.17 -2.36
N LEU A 263 -17.32 8.24 -3.30
CA LEU A 263 -16.51 7.05 -3.03
C LEU A 263 -15.11 7.41 -2.51
N SER A 264 -14.46 8.42 -3.07
CA SER A 264 -13.14 8.87 -2.60
C SER A 264 -13.23 9.48 -1.20
N SER A 265 -14.22 10.33 -0.94
CA SER A 265 -14.42 10.98 0.36
C SER A 265 -14.84 9.99 1.44
N ILE A 266 -15.67 9.02 1.10
CA ILE A 266 -16.05 7.93 2.00
C ILE A 266 -14.83 7.04 2.24
N ASN A 267 -14.08 6.64 1.22
CA ASN A 267 -12.89 5.80 1.40
C ASN A 267 -11.83 6.47 2.29
N SER A 268 -11.61 7.79 2.14
CA SER A 268 -10.64 8.52 2.97
C SER A 268 -11.05 8.61 4.45
N ARG A 269 -12.35 8.58 4.75
CA ARG A 269 -12.90 8.64 6.12
C ARG A 269 -13.22 7.26 6.70
N SER A 270 -13.42 6.26 5.85
CA SER A 270 -13.88 4.92 6.26
C SER A 270 -12.81 4.06 6.93
N VAL A 271 -11.51 4.35 6.77
CA VAL A 271 -10.45 3.53 7.37
C VAL A 271 -10.05 4.10 8.73
N PRO A 272 -10.30 3.40 9.86
CA PRO A 272 -9.84 3.84 11.17
C PRO A 272 -8.31 3.90 11.19
N ARG A 273 -7.75 5.03 11.65
CA ARG A 273 -6.30 5.21 11.80
C ARG A 273 -5.83 4.33 12.96
N ARG A 274 -5.01 3.32 12.69
CA ARG A 274 -4.48 2.40 13.72
C ARG A 274 -3.00 2.63 13.94
N SER A 275 -2.62 2.85 15.19
CA SER A 275 -1.22 2.95 15.56
C SER A 275 -0.56 1.56 15.56
N LEU A 276 0.59 1.45 14.92
CA LEU A 276 1.50 0.30 14.97
C LEU A 276 2.14 0.19 16.36
N PHE A 277 2.46 1.33 16.96
CA PHE A 277 2.91 1.48 18.33
C PHE A 277 2.39 2.82 18.86
N SER A 278 1.89 2.81 20.09
CA SER A 278 1.37 3.99 20.77
C SER A 278 2.32 4.44 21.87
N ASN A 279 2.42 5.74 22.07
CA ASN A 279 3.08 6.35 23.22
C ASN A 279 4.56 5.93 23.38
N VAL A 280 5.28 5.89 22.25
CA VAL A 280 6.72 5.61 22.27
C VAL A 280 7.50 6.90 22.49
N PRO A 281 8.43 6.95 23.45
CA PRO A 281 9.23 8.15 23.69
C PRO A 281 10.24 8.37 22.55
N LEU A 282 10.17 9.54 21.92
CA LEU A 282 11.16 10.08 21.01
C LEU A 282 12.17 10.93 21.81
N GLU A 283 13.36 10.37 22.05
CA GLU A 283 14.46 11.02 22.75
C GLU A 283 15.30 11.84 21.76
N ILE A 284 15.19 13.17 21.83
CA ILE A 284 16.00 14.09 21.02
C ILE A 284 17.34 14.38 21.71
N GLY A 285 17.36 14.33 23.04
CA GLY A 285 18.54 14.53 23.86
C GLY A 285 18.34 13.99 25.28
N PRO A 286 19.37 14.04 26.14
CA PRO A 286 19.27 13.59 27.52
C PRO A 286 18.18 14.39 28.24
N ASN A 287 17.22 13.68 28.85
CA ASN A 287 16.04 14.24 29.52
C ASN A 287 15.09 15.07 28.62
N PHE A 288 15.26 15.01 27.29
CA PHE A 288 14.38 15.68 26.34
C PHE A 288 13.65 14.66 25.49
N LYS A 289 12.45 14.30 25.95
CA LYS A 289 11.60 13.26 25.34
C LYS A 289 10.25 13.86 24.96
N ILE A 290 9.71 13.41 23.84
CA ILE A 290 8.33 13.68 23.41
C ILE A 290 7.63 12.37 23.10
N SER A 291 6.29 12.35 23.17
CA SER A 291 5.53 11.14 22.83
C SER A 291 5.15 11.14 21.35
N VAL A 292 5.31 9.99 20.69
CA VAL A 292 4.90 9.79 19.31
C VAL A 292 4.17 8.46 19.13
N ASN A 293 3.18 8.48 18.24
CA ASN A 293 2.48 7.30 17.76
C ASN A 293 3.00 6.94 16.37
N GLY A 294 3.28 5.66 16.14
CA GLY A 294 3.64 5.11 14.84
C GLY A 294 2.43 4.56 14.12
N TYR A 295 2.37 4.69 12.81
CA TYR A 295 1.28 4.24 11.93
C TYR A 295 1.88 3.53 10.72
N LEU A 296 1.18 2.49 10.25
CA LEU A 296 1.53 1.79 9.02
C LEU A 296 0.61 2.26 7.88
N LEU A 297 1.09 3.22 7.08
CA LEU A 297 0.31 3.78 5.97
C LEU A 297 0.31 2.87 4.73
N LEU A 298 1.37 2.09 4.55
CA LEU A 298 1.53 1.19 3.40
C LEU A 298 1.67 -0.23 3.93
N LYS A 299 0.64 -1.06 3.69
CA LYS A 299 0.66 -2.48 4.01
C LYS A 299 0.46 -3.29 2.73
N ARG A 300 1.24 -4.36 2.57
CA ARG A 300 1.01 -5.34 1.51
C ARG A 300 -0.33 -6.02 1.77
N GLN A 301 -1.25 -5.93 0.82
CA GLN A 301 -2.51 -6.66 0.91
C GLN A 301 -2.27 -8.10 0.44
N GLU A 302 -2.65 -9.05 1.28
CA GLU A 302 -2.59 -10.48 0.98
C GLU A 302 -3.98 -11.10 1.15
N PRO A 303 -4.30 -12.19 0.41
CA PRO A 303 -5.57 -12.89 0.61
C PRO A 303 -5.60 -13.50 2.02
N ALA A 304 -6.29 -12.85 2.95
CA ALA A 304 -6.45 -13.35 4.30
C ALA A 304 -7.68 -14.27 4.38
N ARG A 305 -7.48 -15.52 4.83
CA ARG A 305 -8.59 -16.40 5.17
C ARG A 305 -9.22 -15.91 6.48
N SER A 306 -10.46 -15.45 6.43
CA SER A 306 -11.15 -14.87 7.59
C SER A 306 -11.65 -15.92 8.59
N CYS A 307 -12.00 -17.11 8.12
CA CYS A 307 -12.47 -18.22 8.93
C CYS A 307 -12.26 -19.58 8.26
N TYR A 308 -12.29 -20.64 9.05
CA TYR A 308 -12.38 -22.01 8.55
C TYR A 308 -13.86 -22.36 8.40
N VAL A 309 -14.26 -22.85 7.24
CA VAL A 309 -15.62 -23.33 6.99
C VAL A 309 -15.58 -24.85 6.84
N TRP A 310 -16.37 -25.53 7.67
CA TRP A 310 -16.63 -26.95 7.58
C TRP A 310 -17.75 -27.19 6.57
N LEU A 311 -17.42 -27.89 5.48
CA LEU A 311 -18.35 -28.24 4.39
C LEU A 311 -18.81 -29.71 4.45
N GLY A 312 -18.43 -30.46 5.48
CA GLY A 312 -18.78 -31.89 5.59
C GLY A 312 -20.19 -32.17 6.12
N GLY A 313 -20.98 -31.15 6.45
CA GLY A 313 -22.38 -31.27 6.90
C GLY A 313 -23.39 -30.78 5.85
N GLU A 314 -24.68 -30.90 6.16
CA GLU A 314 -25.78 -30.38 5.32
C GLU A 314 -25.76 -28.86 5.17
N THR A 315 -25.28 -28.15 6.20
CA THR A 315 -25.07 -26.71 6.20
C THR A 315 -23.60 -26.37 6.43
N PRO A 316 -23.06 -25.37 5.72
CA PRO A 316 -21.70 -24.89 5.97
C PRO A 316 -21.63 -24.24 7.36
N GLN A 317 -20.66 -24.66 8.19
CA GLN A 317 -20.50 -24.15 9.55
C GLN A 317 -19.10 -23.56 9.76
N ILE A 318 -19.01 -22.51 10.59
CA ILE A 318 -17.71 -21.91 10.94
C ILE A 318 -17.00 -22.82 11.95
N ALA A 319 -15.83 -23.33 11.57
CA ALA A 319 -14.99 -24.18 12.41
C ALA A 319 -14.04 -23.36 13.27
N LYS A 320 -13.94 -23.73 14.56
CA LYS A 320 -12.96 -23.18 15.51
C LYS A 320 -11.81 -24.16 15.68
N GLY A 321 -10.66 -23.84 15.10
CA GLY A 321 -9.43 -24.62 15.30
C GLY A 321 -8.90 -24.46 16.72
N ILE A 322 -8.68 -25.57 17.41
CA ILE A 322 -8.01 -25.61 18.72
C ILE A 322 -6.82 -26.56 18.57
N THR A 323 -5.60 -26.03 18.67
CA THR A 323 -4.39 -26.83 18.63
C THR A 323 -3.94 -27.14 20.07
N THR A 324 -3.87 -28.42 20.41
CA THR A 324 -3.33 -28.91 21.68
C THR A 324 -2.14 -29.81 21.40
N LEU A 325 -1.00 -29.50 22.01
CA LEU A 325 0.18 -30.37 21.95
C LEU A 325 -0.01 -31.53 22.93
N MET A 326 0.24 -32.75 22.46
CA MET A 326 0.15 -33.99 23.25
C MET A 326 1.50 -34.69 23.24
N ALA A 327 1.86 -35.30 24.37
CA ALA A 327 3.05 -36.15 24.45
C ALA A 327 2.77 -37.48 23.73
N ASP A 328 3.70 -37.94 22.89
CA ASP A 328 3.55 -39.15 22.07
C ASP A 328 3.38 -40.41 22.95
N ASP A 329 4.15 -40.49 24.04
CA ASP A 329 4.16 -41.67 24.91
C ASP A 329 2.91 -41.78 25.81
N THR A 330 2.40 -40.66 26.32
CA THR A 330 1.37 -40.64 27.37
C THR A 330 0.02 -40.11 26.89
N ALA A 331 -0.06 -39.55 25.67
CA ALA A 331 -1.20 -38.82 25.14
C ALA A 331 -1.72 -37.71 26.08
N GLN A 332 -0.91 -37.28 27.06
CA GLN A 332 -1.26 -36.20 27.96
C GLN A 332 -1.01 -34.85 27.28
N ARG A 333 -1.87 -33.88 27.59
CA ARG A 333 -1.71 -32.50 27.14
C ARG A 333 -0.46 -31.91 27.78
N VAL A 334 0.43 -31.39 26.95
CA VAL A 334 1.67 -30.74 27.39
C VAL A 334 1.40 -29.27 27.68
N GLU A 335 1.79 -28.81 28.87
CA GLU A 335 1.69 -27.39 29.23
C GLU A 335 2.89 -26.59 28.71
N LYS A 336 2.70 -25.29 28.49
CA LYS A 336 3.76 -24.42 27.93
C LYS A 336 5.04 -24.39 28.79
N SER A 337 4.92 -24.62 30.09
CA SER A 337 6.04 -24.69 31.04
C SER A 337 6.89 -25.95 30.89
N GLU A 338 6.33 -27.03 30.33
CA GLU A 338 7.01 -28.31 30.14
C GLU A 338 7.81 -28.34 28.82
N ILE A 339 7.53 -27.39 27.93
CA ILE A 339 8.20 -27.26 26.63
C ILE A 339 9.51 -26.50 26.81
N ARG A 340 10.61 -27.09 26.33
CA ARG A 340 11.91 -26.42 26.20
C ARG A 340 12.32 -26.34 24.74
N LYS A 341 12.87 -25.20 24.33
CA LYS A 341 13.42 -25.04 22.99
C LYS A 341 14.86 -25.52 22.97
N ALA A 342 15.20 -26.34 21.98
CA ALA A 342 16.55 -26.88 21.81
C ALA A 342 17.06 -26.58 20.39
N TYR A 343 18.31 -26.17 20.28
CA TYR A 343 18.98 -25.93 19.00
C TYR A 343 20.13 -26.91 18.86
N LYS A 344 20.25 -27.52 17.69
CA LYS A 344 21.30 -28.49 17.40
C LYS A 344 22.46 -27.82 16.67
N PHE A 345 23.62 -27.79 17.31
CA PHE A 345 24.85 -27.24 16.73
C PHE A 345 25.98 -28.28 16.83
N GLY A 346 26.60 -28.64 15.71
CA GLY A 346 27.77 -29.53 15.71
C GLY A 346 27.53 -30.95 16.28
N GLY A 347 26.28 -31.38 16.43
CA GLY A 347 25.92 -32.67 17.05
C GLY A 347 25.51 -32.56 18.52
N GLU A 348 25.75 -31.43 19.17
CA GLU A 348 25.30 -31.13 20.52
C GLU A 348 23.93 -30.42 20.49
N GLN A 349 23.13 -30.62 21.54
CA GLN A 349 21.84 -29.95 21.72
C GLN A 349 21.96 -28.91 22.83
N VAL A 350 21.73 -27.65 22.47
CA VAL A 350 21.72 -26.54 23.42
C VAL A 350 20.27 -26.17 23.72
N THR A 351 19.85 -26.39 24.97
CA THR A 351 18.49 -26.06 25.42
C THR A 351 18.44 -24.68 26.03
N PHE A 352 17.42 -23.89 25.69
CA PHE A 352 17.13 -22.61 26.31
C PHE A 352 15.76 -22.62 26.97
N THR A 353 15.68 -21.96 28.13
CA THR A 353 14.41 -21.60 28.75
C THR A 353 13.76 -20.44 28.00
N PRO A 354 12.42 -20.27 28.07
CA PRO A 354 11.75 -19.13 27.45
C PRO A 354 12.24 -17.79 28.01
N GLU A 355 12.61 -17.75 29.30
CA GLU A 355 13.14 -16.57 29.98
C GLU A 355 14.53 -16.18 29.45
N GLU A 356 15.42 -17.16 29.25
CA GLU A 356 16.73 -16.92 28.62
C GLU A 356 16.59 -16.41 27.19
N LEU A 357 15.65 -16.96 26.41
CA LEU A 357 15.39 -16.49 25.05
C LEU A 357 14.86 -15.05 25.04
N GLN A 358 14.01 -14.67 26.01
CA GLN A 358 13.56 -13.29 26.16
C GLN A 358 14.70 -12.37 26.58
N ALA A 359 15.55 -12.80 27.50
CA ALA A 359 16.71 -12.03 27.94
C ALA A 359 17.73 -11.81 26.81
N LEU A 360 17.97 -12.83 25.96
CA LEU A 360 18.82 -12.73 24.77
C LEU A 360 18.30 -11.72 23.74
N ARG A 361 16.97 -11.50 23.69
CA ARG A 361 16.31 -10.54 22.80
C ARG A 361 16.06 -9.17 23.47
N HIS A 362 16.40 -9.01 24.74
CA HIS A 362 16.09 -7.78 25.48
C HIS A 362 17.20 -6.73 25.29
N PHE A 363 16.98 -5.78 24.38
CA PHE A 363 17.91 -4.68 24.10
C PHE A 363 17.49 -3.34 24.74
N GLY A 364 16.48 -3.37 25.61
CA GLY A 364 15.93 -2.20 26.30
C GLY A 364 14.44 -1.99 26.06
N ASP A 365 13.90 -0.91 26.63
CA ASP A 365 12.51 -0.50 26.46
C ASP A 365 12.28 0.15 25.08
N PRO A 366 11.03 0.17 24.58
CA PRO A 366 10.66 0.83 23.33
C PRO A 366 11.07 2.31 23.36
N VAL A 367 11.85 2.73 22.36
CA VAL A 367 12.35 4.11 22.27
C VAL A 367 12.75 4.42 20.83
N ILE A 368 12.50 5.67 20.42
CA ILE A 368 13.10 6.25 19.22
C ILE A 368 14.14 7.25 19.71
N ARG A 369 15.42 6.92 19.66
CA ARG A 369 16.49 7.82 20.11
C ARG A 369 17.22 8.44 18.93
N VAL A 370 17.27 9.77 18.88
CA VAL A 370 18.05 10.50 17.87
C VAL A 370 19.53 10.33 18.18
N ILE A 371 20.27 9.74 17.24
CA ILE A 371 21.74 9.60 17.29
C ILE A 371 22.40 10.87 16.75
N GLY A 372 21.83 11.45 15.68
CA GLY A 372 22.34 12.67 15.06
C GLY A 372 21.60 13.04 13.78
N PHE A 373 22.09 14.07 13.07
CA PHE A 373 21.48 14.57 11.85
C PHE A 373 22.46 14.48 10.67
N LYS A 374 21.98 14.02 9.52
CA LYS A 374 22.75 13.86 8.28
C LYS A 374 22.01 14.51 7.10
N PRO A 375 22.69 15.03 6.07
CA PRO A 375 22.00 15.51 4.86
C PRO A 375 21.18 14.41 4.20
N LEU A 376 20.02 14.77 3.63
CA LEU A 376 19.14 13.83 2.94
C LEU A 376 19.82 13.15 1.73
N SER A 377 20.76 13.84 1.07
CA SER A 377 21.55 13.29 -0.04
C SER A 377 22.43 12.11 0.33
N ALA A 378 22.69 11.90 1.62
CA ALA A 378 23.49 10.77 2.10
C ALA A 378 22.69 9.48 2.28
N LEU A 379 21.35 9.53 2.09
CA LEU A 379 20.50 8.36 2.09
C LEU A 379 20.34 7.84 0.66
N PRO A 380 20.92 6.68 0.32
CA PRO A 380 20.71 6.10 -0.99
C PRO A 380 19.33 5.46 -1.08
N ILE A 381 18.74 5.50 -2.28
CA ILE A 381 17.38 4.97 -2.55
C ILE A 381 17.28 3.47 -2.25
N TRP A 382 18.37 2.72 -2.43
CA TRP A 382 18.40 1.27 -2.20
C TRP A 382 18.47 0.86 -0.72
N ALA A 383 18.78 1.78 0.21
CA ALA A 383 18.96 1.45 1.62
C ALA A 383 17.64 1.30 2.41
N ASN A 384 16.56 0.94 1.72
CA ASN A 384 15.28 0.66 2.34
C ASN A 384 15.06 -0.85 2.40
N VAL A 385 15.06 -1.43 3.61
CA VAL A 385 14.93 -2.88 3.81
C VAL A 385 13.48 -3.32 4.03
N LYS A 386 12.70 -2.51 4.75
CA LYS A 386 11.34 -2.83 5.19
C LYS A 386 10.42 -1.64 4.98
N HIS A 387 9.10 -1.87 4.99
CA HIS A 387 8.13 -0.79 4.85
C HIS A 387 8.41 0.34 5.87
N PRO A 388 8.33 1.61 5.44
CA PRO A 388 8.58 2.73 6.33
C PRO A 388 7.40 2.94 7.30
N SER A 389 7.72 3.27 8.55
CA SER A 389 6.73 3.60 9.57
C SER A 389 6.48 5.11 9.59
N PHE A 390 5.23 5.54 9.60
CA PHE A 390 4.89 6.95 9.73
C PHE A 390 4.71 7.32 11.20
N ILE A 391 5.24 8.45 11.67
CA ILE A 391 5.10 8.90 13.05
C ILE A 391 4.38 10.24 13.14
N TYR A 392 3.56 10.38 14.19
CA TYR A 392 2.80 11.59 14.51
C TYR A 392 2.89 11.86 16.03
N PRO A 393 2.90 13.12 16.49
CA PRO A 393 2.98 13.42 17.91
C PRO A 393 1.73 12.98 18.67
N SER A 394 1.92 12.60 19.93
CA SER A 394 0.86 12.33 20.91
C SER A 394 1.05 13.26 22.12
N GLU A 395 -0.04 13.84 22.62
CA GLU A 395 -0.04 14.68 23.83
C GLU A 395 -0.45 13.90 25.09
N GLU A 396 -0.68 12.58 24.98
CA GLU A 396 -1.20 11.76 26.09
C GLU A 396 -0.22 11.67 27.26
N ASP A 397 1.06 11.40 26.99
CA ASP A 397 2.09 11.28 28.04
C ASP A 397 2.78 12.60 28.36
N TYR A 398 3.12 13.37 27.33
CA TYR A 398 3.95 14.56 27.43
C TYR A 398 3.26 15.75 26.76
N VAL A 399 2.80 16.69 27.57
CA VAL A 399 2.19 17.94 27.11
C VAL A 399 3.26 18.83 26.44
N GLY A 400 3.00 19.28 25.22
CA GLY A 400 3.90 20.07 24.39
C GLY A 400 4.65 19.27 23.32
N SER A 401 4.39 17.97 23.21
CA SER A 401 5.01 17.08 22.20
C SER A 401 4.77 17.57 20.77
N THR A 402 3.55 18.00 20.46
CA THR A 402 3.14 18.49 19.13
C THR A 402 3.93 19.72 18.72
N ARG A 403 4.17 20.65 19.65
CA ARG A 403 4.92 21.88 19.39
C ARG A 403 6.38 21.58 19.05
N VAL A 404 7.02 20.68 19.80
CA VAL A 404 8.40 20.27 19.56
C VAL A 404 8.52 19.48 18.27
N PHE A 405 7.62 18.53 18.04
CA PHE A 405 7.56 17.72 16.82
C PHE A 405 7.43 18.60 15.57
N SER A 406 6.48 19.55 15.58
CA SER A 406 6.25 20.48 14.47
C SER A 406 7.50 21.32 14.18
N ALA A 407 8.14 21.86 15.23
CA ALA A 407 9.38 22.62 15.07
C ALA A 407 10.52 21.77 14.48
N LEU A 408 10.66 20.52 14.91
CA LEU A 408 11.65 19.58 14.39
C LEU A 408 11.39 19.26 12.92
N GLN A 409 10.15 18.91 12.57
CA GLN A 409 9.75 18.59 11.19
C GLN A 409 10.03 19.77 10.24
N GLN A 410 9.58 20.98 10.61
CA GLN A 410 9.81 22.20 9.80
C GLN A 410 11.31 22.48 9.58
N LYS A 411 12.13 22.25 10.60
CA LYS A 411 13.58 22.43 10.50
C LYS A 411 14.24 21.39 9.61
N LEU A 412 13.86 20.12 9.73
CA LEU A 412 14.38 19.05 8.87
C LEU A 412 14.02 19.26 7.40
N LEU A 413 12.80 19.73 7.11
CA LEU A 413 12.37 20.10 5.75
C LEU A 413 13.19 21.27 5.20
N LYS A 414 13.30 22.36 5.97
CA LYS A 414 14.02 23.57 5.54
C LYS A 414 15.49 23.30 5.25
N ASP A 415 16.15 22.53 6.12
CA ASP A 415 17.58 22.25 6.01
C ASP A 415 17.89 21.04 5.10
N LYS A 416 16.87 20.33 4.59
CA LYS A 416 17.00 19.07 3.83
C LYS A 416 17.88 18.05 4.55
N LYS A 417 17.64 17.86 5.85
CA LYS A 417 18.35 16.91 6.71
C LYS A 417 17.42 15.78 7.13
N MET A 418 18.02 14.61 7.38
CA MET A 418 17.40 13.48 8.04
C MET A 418 18.01 13.29 9.43
N ALA A 419 17.25 12.71 10.35
CA ALA A 419 17.75 12.28 11.64
C ALA A 419 18.08 10.77 11.60
N LEU A 420 19.27 10.39 12.04
CA LEU A 420 19.60 8.99 12.29
C LEU A 420 19.05 8.61 13.65
N VAL A 421 18.22 7.57 13.71
CA VAL A 421 17.56 7.15 14.95
C VAL A 421 17.87 5.70 15.28
N TRP A 422 18.01 5.43 16.57
CA TRP A 422 17.97 4.09 17.15
C TRP A 422 16.51 3.75 17.45
N PHE A 423 15.96 2.78 16.75
CA PHE A 423 14.54 2.47 16.75
C PHE A 423 14.28 1.10 17.40
N ILE A 424 13.58 1.11 18.54
CA ILE A 424 13.04 -0.08 19.20
C ILE A 424 11.50 0.08 19.26
N PRO A 425 10.74 -0.62 18.40
CA PRO A 425 9.28 -0.41 18.32
C PRO A 425 8.51 -1.01 19.49
N ARG A 426 8.95 -2.14 20.06
CA ARG A 426 8.24 -2.88 21.12
C ARG A 426 9.21 -3.56 22.08
N LYS A 427 8.71 -3.98 23.24
CA LYS A 427 9.48 -4.75 24.22
C LYS A 427 9.96 -6.05 23.56
N ASN A 428 11.21 -6.42 23.80
CA ASN A 428 11.87 -7.60 23.24
C ASN A 428 12.04 -7.61 21.71
N ALA A 429 11.92 -6.45 21.05
CA ALA A 429 12.32 -6.29 19.66
C ALA A 429 13.83 -6.00 19.56
N ALA A 430 14.46 -6.53 18.51
CA ALA A 430 15.81 -6.14 18.16
C ALA A 430 15.84 -4.66 17.73
N PRO A 431 16.86 -3.90 18.15
CA PRO A 431 17.01 -2.51 17.75
C PRO A 431 17.43 -2.41 16.30
N VAL A 432 16.87 -1.44 15.59
CA VAL A 432 17.21 -1.15 14.20
C VAL A 432 17.67 0.30 14.09
N VAL A 433 18.73 0.53 13.31
CA VAL A 433 19.11 1.89 12.94
C VAL A 433 18.22 2.33 11.78
N ALA A 434 17.54 3.47 11.93
CA ALA A 434 16.62 3.97 10.92
C ALA A 434 16.91 5.43 10.57
N ALA A 435 16.52 5.84 9.37
CA ALA A 435 16.51 7.23 8.93
C ALA A 435 15.12 7.82 9.16
N MET A 436 15.03 8.83 10.02
CA MET A 436 13.83 9.63 10.22
C MET A 436 13.85 10.85 9.29
N ILE A 437 12.88 10.93 8.39
CA ILE A 437 12.76 11.95 7.34
C ILE A 437 11.47 12.72 7.54
N ALA A 438 11.50 14.04 7.40
CA ALA A 438 10.29 14.83 7.46
C ALA A 438 9.46 14.66 6.18
N GLY A 439 8.19 14.28 6.35
CA GLY A 439 7.21 14.21 5.27
C GLY A 439 6.61 15.59 5.00
N GLU A 440 6.60 15.98 3.73
CA GLU A 440 5.88 17.16 3.26
C GLU A 440 4.41 16.80 3.05
N GLU A 441 3.52 17.68 3.50
CA GLU A 441 2.09 17.55 3.24
C GLU A 441 1.84 17.70 1.75
N ARG A 442 1.16 16.71 1.15
CA ARG A 442 0.71 16.77 -0.24
C ARG A 442 -0.79 16.74 -0.30
N ILE A 443 -1.35 17.82 -0.81
CA ILE A 443 -2.78 18.00 -1.05
C ILE A 443 -3.01 17.81 -2.55
N ASP A 444 -4.07 17.09 -2.91
CA ASP A 444 -4.47 16.90 -4.31
C ASP A 444 -5.18 18.13 -4.89
N GLU A 445 -5.43 18.14 -6.20
CA GLU A 445 -6.18 19.20 -6.90
C GLU A 445 -7.60 19.42 -6.30
N ASN A 446 -8.15 18.39 -5.64
CA ASN A 446 -9.46 18.40 -4.99
C ASN A 446 -9.41 18.75 -3.49
N GLY A 447 -8.30 19.28 -2.98
CA GLY A 447 -8.15 19.60 -1.55
C GLY A 447 -7.97 18.40 -0.62
N VAL A 448 -8.06 17.16 -1.13
CA VAL A 448 -7.89 15.94 -0.33
C VAL A 448 -6.42 15.71 0.01
N GLN A 449 -6.12 15.50 1.30
CA GLN A 449 -4.79 15.18 1.77
C GLN A 449 -4.34 13.79 1.27
N LYS A 450 -3.37 13.75 0.34
CA LYS A 450 -2.75 12.51 -0.18
C LYS A 450 -1.65 11.99 0.74
N VAL A 451 -0.83 12.90 1.28
CA VAL A 451 0.26 12.56 2.22
C VAL A 451 0.11 13.45 3.45
N PRO A 452 -0.09 12.89 4.65
CA PRO A 452 -0.24 13.67 5.87
C PRO A 452 1.08 14.32 6.30
N PRO A 453 1.03 15.47 6.99
CA PRO A 453 2.21 16.06 7.62
C PRO A 453 2.68 15.15 8.75
N GLY A 454 3.96 14.78 8.74
CA GLY A 454 4.57 14.00 9.82
C GLY A 454 6.02 13.67 9.50
N MET A 455 6.52 12.59 10.09
CA MET A 455 7.85 12.07 9.78
C MET A 455 7.77 10.58 9.45
N TRP A 456 8.70 10.12 8.61
CA TRP A 456 8.83 8.74 8.18
C TRP A 456 10.08 8.14 8.79
N ILE A 457 9.97 6.95 9.38
CA ILE A 457 11.09 6.15 9.86
C ILE A 457 11.34 5.06 8.81
N ILE A 458 12.50 5.12 8.16
CA ILE A 458 12.96 4.15 7.16
C ILE A 458 14.02 3.26 7.80
N PRO A 459 13.75 1.97 8.05
CA PRO A 459 14.73 1.02 8.54
C PRO A 459 15.90 0.90 7.56
N LEU A 460 17.13 1.09 8.05
CA LEU A 460 18.35 0.99 7.25
C LEU A 460 18.94 -0.42 7.36
N PRO A 461 19.61 -0.91 6.30
CA PRO A 461 20.28 -2.20 6.33
C PRO A 461 21.49 -2.17 7.27
N PHE A 462 21.67 -3.25 8.02
CA PHE A 462 22.95 -3.59 8.61
C PHE A 462 23.91 -4.15 7.56
N ALA A 463 25.17 -4.35 7.94
CA ALA A 463 26.18 -4.91 7.04
C ALA A 463 25.78 -6.31 6.52
N ASP A 464 25.07 -7.09 7.35
CA ASP A 464 24.62 -8.44 7.01
C ASP A 464 23.51 -8.46 5.93
N ASP A 465 22.74 -7.39 5.82
CA ASP A 465 21.66 -7.26 4.83
C ASP A 465 22.20 -6.90 3.43
N VAL A 466 23.38 -6.27 3.36
CA VAL A 466 23.97 -5.81 2.10
C VAL A 466 24.65 -6.97 1.39
N ARG A 467 24.07 -7.40 0.27
CA ARG A 467 24.65 -8.42 -0.61
C ARG A 467 25.64 -7.79 -1.59
N GLN A 468 26.81 -8.42 -1.75
CA GLN A 468 27.79 -7.99 -2.75
C GLN A 468 27.37 -8.42 -4.15
N ASN A 469 27.46 -7.50 -5.11
CA ASN A 469 27.21 -7.80 -6.51
C ASN A 469 28.35 -8.66 -7.08
N PRO A 470 28.06 -9.57 -8.03
CA PRO A 470 29.11 -10.28 -8.75
C PRO A 470 29.97 -9.31 -9.56
N GLU A 471 31.26 -9.63 -9.72
CA GLU A 471 32.18 -8.86 -10.57
C GLU A 471 31.67 -8.83 -12.01
N SER A 472 31.39 -7.63 -12.54
CA SER A 472 30.93 -7.43 -13.91
C SER A 472 31.70 -6.28 -14.56
N THR A 473 31.99 -6.41 -15.85
CA THR A 473 32.60 -5.35 -16.64
C THR A 473 31.55 -4.28 -16.96
N LEU A 474 31.77 -3.05 -16.52
CA LEU A 474 30.90 -1.92 -16.81
C LEU A 474 31.07 -1.51 -18.28
N ALA A 475 30.11 -1.87 -19.15
CA ALA A 475 30.01 -1.33 -20.49
C ALA A 475 29.18 -0.03 -20.44
N VAL A 476 29.85 1.11 -20.63
CA VAL A 476 29.18 2.42 -20.62
C VAL A 476 28.64 2.73 -22.02
N SER A 477 27.39 3.19 -22.10
CA SER A 477 26.76 3.57 -23.36
C SER A 477 27.37 4.86 -23.94
N PRO A 478 27.55 4.97 -25.26
CA PRO A 478 27.95 6.22 -25.91
C PRO A 478 26.89 7.32 -25.76
N ASP A 479 27.32 8.59 -25.78
CA ASP A 479 26.42 9.75 -25.67
C ASP A 479 25.29 9.76 -26.73
N PRO A 480 25.54 9.45 -28.03
CA PRO A 480 24.46 9.45 -29.03
C PRO A 480 23.33 8.47 -28.72
N LEU A 481 23.68 7.29 -28.19
CA LEU A 481 22.71 6.27 -27.80
C LEU A 481 21.90 6.70 -26.57
N THR A 482 22.54 7.43 -25.67
CA THR A 482 21.92 7.97 -24.46
C THR A 482 20.94 9.10 -24.80
N ASP A 483 21.29 9.97 -25.75
CA ASP A 483 20.42 11.04 -26.23
C ASP A 483 19.21 10.48 -27.00
N ALA A 484 19.40 9.48 -27.86
CA ALA A 484 18.30 8.80 -28.54
C ALA A 484 17.35 8.10 -27.55
N MET A 485 17.87 7.49 -26.48
CA MET A 485 17.03 6.91 -25.41
C MET A 485 16.25 7.98 -24.64
N ARG A 486 16.79 9.21 -24.48
CA ARG A 486 16.10 10.30 -23.78
C ARG A 486 14.81 10.71 -24.50
N GLU A 487 14.81 10.71 -25.84
CA GLU A 487 13.62 10.98 -26.65
C GLU A 487 12.52 9.92 -26.42
N ILE A 488 12.91 8.64 -26.40
CA ILE A 488 12.01 7.51 -26.12
C ILE A 488 11.40 7.66 -24.71
N ILE A 489 12.22 7.92 -23.70
CA ILE A 489 11.75 8.11 -22.32
C ILE A 489 10.78 9.30 -22.23
N GLY A 490 11.04 10.38 -22.96
CA GLY A 490 10.16 11.55 -23.03
C GLY A 490 8.75 11.21 -23.54
N GLN A 491 8.65 10.37 -24.58
CA GLN A 491 7.36 9.94 -25.13
C GLN A 491 6.62 8.92 -24.25
N LEU A 492 7.35 8.15 -23.43
CA LEU A 492 6.80 7.14 -22.53
C LEU A 492 6.47 7.68 -21.13
N GLN A 493 6.57 8.99 -20.90
CA GLN A 493 6.19 9.57 -19.62
C GLN A 493 4.70 9.39 -19.36
N LEU A 494 4.37 8.99 -18.13
CA LEU A 494 2.98 8.93 -17.67
C LEU A 494 2.36 10.34 -17.68
N PRO A 495 1.02 10.46 -17.81
CA PRO A 495 0.34 11.74 -17.69
C PRO A 495 0.75 12.49 -16.42
N LYS A 496 1.04 13.79 -16.55
CA LYS A 496 1.58 14.67 -15.48
C LYS A 496 2.99 14.29 -14.97
N GLY A 497 3.70 13.36 -15.63
CA GLY A 497 5.04 12.92 -15.25
C GLY A 497 5.10 12.20 -13.89
N ALA A 498 3.96 11.78 -13.34
CA ALA A 498 3.85 11.23 -12.00
C ALA A 498 3.28 9.81 -12.01
N TYR A 499 3.93 8.91 -11.27
CA TYR A 499 3.38 7.58 -11.00
C TYR A 499 2.41 7.64 -9.81
N GLU A 500 1.16 7.27 -10.05
CA GLU A 500 0.13 7.18 -9.01
C GLU A 500 -0.19 5.70 -8.71
N PRO A 501 0.20 5.17 -7.54
CA PRO A 501 0.01 3.76 -7.21
C PRO A 501 -1.46 3.31 -7.21
N GLN A 502 -2.40 4.19 -6.86
CA GLN A 502 -3.84 3.87 -6.76
C GLN A 502 -4.46 3.46 -8.10
N LYS A 503 -3.86 3.83 -9.24
CA LYS A 503 -4.33 3.44 -10.58
C LYS A 503 -4.07 1.97 -10.92
N TYR A 504 -3.22 1.30 -10.14
CA TYR A 504 -2.75 -0.06 -10.39
C TYR A 504 -3.12 -0.99 -9.23
N PRO A 505 -4.40 -1.41 -9.11
CA PRO A 505 -4.81 -2.38 -8.11
C PRO A 505 -4.19 -3.76 -8.40
N ASN A 506 -4.01 -4.57 -7.35
CA ASN A 506 -3.47 -5.92 -7.48
C ASN A 506 -4.42 -6.82 -8.30
N PRO A 507 -4.05 -7.27 -9.52
CA PRO A 507 -4.94 -8.04 -10.38
C PRO A 507 -5.39 -9.37 -9.78
N ALA A 508 -4.49 -10.07 -9.08
CA ALA A 508 -4.80 -11.37 -8.47
C ALA A 508 -5.84 -11.24 -7.35
N LEU A 509 -5.73 -10.19 -6.53
CA LEU A 509 -6.72 -9.90 -5.49
C LEU A 509 -8.05 -9.47 -6.09
N GLN A 510 -8.03 -8.55 -7.05
CA GLN A 510 -9.26 -8.11 -7.74
C GLN A 510 -9.99 -9.30 -8.36
N TRP A 511 -9.25 -10.16 -9.04
CA TRP A 511 -9.79 -11.38 -9.63
C TRP A 511 -10.37 -12.34 -8.59
N HIS A 512 -9.62 -12.62 -7.51
CA HIS A 512 -10.10 -13.47 -6.41
C HIS A 512 -11.42 -12.95 -5.84
N TYR A 513 -11.51 -11.65 -5.57
CA TYR A 513 -12.72 -11.05 -5.01
C TYR A 513 -13.87 -10.95 -6.01
N ARG A 514 -13.58 -10.75 -7.30
CA ARG A 514 -14.60 -10.80 -8.36
C ARG A 514 -15.21 -12.19 -8.49
N ILE A 515 -14.41 -13.25 -8.38
CA ILE A 515 -14.92 -14.62 -8.37
C ILE A 515 -15.77 -14.86 -7.12
N LEU A 516 -15.31 -14.44 -5.94
CA LEU A 516 -16.10 -14.58 -4.70
C LEU A 516 -17.43 -13.83 -4.78
N GLN A 517 -17.43 -12.63 -5.36
CA GLN A 517 -18.64 -11.86 -5.61
C GLN A 517 -19.58 -12.58 -6.57
N ALA A 518 -19.08 -13.09 -7.69
CA ALA A 518 -19.88 -13.84 -8.66
C ALA A 518 -20.49 -15.10 -8.04
N LEU A 519 -19.70 -15.86 -7.24
CA LEU A 519 -20.17 -17.03 -6.51
C LEU A 519 -21.22 -16.68 -5.45
N ALA A 520 -21.05 -15.57 -4.72
CA ALA A 520 -22.01 -15.15 -3.71
C ALA A 520 -23.31 -14.60 -4.31
N LEU A 521 -23.23 -14.02 -5.51
CA LEU A 521 -24.37 -13.43 -6.21
C LEU A 521 -25.03 -14.40 -7.21
N ASP A 522 -24.54 -15.64 -7.35
CA ASP A 522 -24.95 -16.60 -8.39
C ASP A 522 -24.88 -16.00 -9.82
N GLU A 523 -23.88 -15.14 -10.07
CA GLU A 523 -23.63 -14.53 -11.38
C GLU A 523 -22.58 -15.31 -12.16
N ASP A 524 -22.65 -15.24 -13.49
CA ASP A 524 -21.60 -15.79 -14.36
C ASP A 524 -20.28 -15.02 -14.16
N HIS A 525 -19.21 -15.76 -13.89
CA HIS A 525 -17.89 -15.18 -13.74
C HIS A 525 -17.34 -14.72 -15.11
N PRO A 526 -16.79 -13.50 -15.21
CA PRO A 526 -16.13 -13.06 -16.44
C PRO A 526 -14.92 -13.97 -16.71
N GLY A 527 -14.66 -14.39 -17.95
CA GLY A 527 -13.62 -15.40 -18.25
C GLY A 527 -12.17 -14.92 -18.11
N GLU A 528 -11.90 -13.62 -18.12
CA GLU A 528 -10.55 -13.05 -18.02
C GLU A 528 -10.47 -11.90 -17.02
N PRO A 529 -9.40 -11.84 -16.20
CA PRO A 529 -9.16 -10.71 -15.30
C PRO A 529 -8.70 -9.46 -16.06
N GLU A 530 -9.26 -8.30 -15.72
CA GLU A 530 -8.75 -7.00 -16.19
C GLU A 530 -7.46 -6.64 -15.42
N ASP A 531 -6.32 -6.74 -16.10
CA ASP A 531 -5.01 -6.44 -15.53
C ASP A 531 -4.49 -5.06 -15.98
N LYS A 532 -4.58 -4.09 -15.08
CA LYS A 532 -4.09 -2.72 -15.30
C LYS A 532 -2.57 -2.59 -15.20
N THR A 533 -1.85 -3.60 -14.71
CA THR A 533 -0.40 -3.59 -14.58
C THR A 533 0.31 -3.94 -15.90
N LYS A 534 -0.41 -4.56 -16.84
CA LYS A 534 0.12 -4.83 -18.18
C LYS A 534 0.35 -3.52 -18.95
N PRO A 535 1.55 -3.33 -19.54
CA PRO A 535 1.80 -2.20 -20.42
C PRO A 535 0.81 -2.19 -21.59
N LYS A 536 0.39 -0.99 -22.00
CA LYS A 536 -0.51 -0.82 -23.16
C LYS A 536 0.29 -0.93 -24.45
N TYR A 537 0.74 -2.13 -24.80
CA TYR A 537 1.59 -2.40 -25.98
C TYR A 537 1.09 -1.71 -27.24
N ARG A 538 -0.20 -1.85 -27.59
CA ARG A 538 -0.80 -1.17 -28.77
C ARG A 538 -0.66 0.36 -28.77
N GLN A 539 -0.62 0.99 -27.60
CA GLN A 539 -0.47 2.45 -27.50
C GLN A 539 1.00 2.87 -27.53
N ILE A 540 1.90 2.02 -27.04
CA ILE A 540 3.36 2.20 -27.08
C ILE A 540 3.87 1.98 -28.51
N ASP A 541 3.40 0.92 -29.15
CA ASP A 541 3.78 0.50 -30.50
C ASP A 541 3.03 1.27 -31.59
N LYS A 542 2.20 2.26 -31.25
CA LYS A 542 1.48 3.04 -32.26
C LYS A 542 2.48 3.88 -33.05
N VAL A 543 2.99 3.26 -34.10
CA VAL A 543 3.72 3.85 -35.22
C VAL A 543 2.86 4.96 -35.79
N GLY A 544 3.47 6.10 -36.11
CA GLY A 544 2.82 7.11 -36.92
C GLY A 544 2.59 6.52 -38.31
N SER A 545 1.50 5.78 -38.51
CA SER A 545 1.09 5.33 -39.82
C SER A 545 0.68 6.57 -40.64
N SER A 546 1.68 7.20 -41.27
CA SER A 546 1.49 7.88 -42.54
C SER A 546 1.17 6.79 -43.56
N GLU A 547 -0.04 6.27 -43.48
CA GLU A 547 -0.63 5.49 -44.55
C GLU A 547 -0.91 6.52 -45.66
N LYS A 548 -0.20 6.37 -46.78
CA LYS A 548 -0.48 7.10 -48.02
C LYS A 548 -1.84 6.65 -48.56
N ASP A 549 -2.92 7.02 -47.88
CA ASP A 549 -4.24 7.01 -48.47
C ASP A 549 -4.34 8.23 -49.38
N THR A 550 -4.18 7.94 -50.66
CA THR A 550 -4.38 8.90 -51.75
C THR A 550 -5.88 9.09 -51.97
N SER A 551 -6.60 9.61 -50.98
CA SER A 551 -7.88 10.29 -51.20
C SER A 551 -8.43 10.87 -49.91
N THR A 552 -8.80 12.14 -49.99
CA THR A 552 -9.64 12.92 -49.06
C THR A 552 -8.87 13.85 -48.13
N SER A 553 -8.89 15.12 -48.51
CA SER A 553 -8.44 16.25 -47.70
C SER A 553 -9.37 16.46 -46.52
N CYS A 554 -8.83 16.37 -45.30
CA CYS A 554 -9.35 17.16 -44.18
C CYS A 554 -8.27 17.25 -43.11
N THR A 555 -7.47 18.31 -43.20
CA THR A 555 -6.43 18.66 -42.24
C THR A 555 -7.09 19.24 -40.99
N VAL A 556 -7.37 18.39 -40.00
CA VAL A 556 -7.44 18.82 -38.60
C VAL A 556 -6.19 18.28 -37.93
N ILE A 557 -5.23 19.17 -37.77
CA ILE A 557 -3.98 18.93 -37.03
C ILE A 557 -4.36 18.75 -35.56
N LEU A 558 -4.55 17.49 -35.14
CA LEU A 558 -4.40 17.11 -33.73
C LEU A 558 -2.93 16.82 -33.49
N ILE A 559 -2.21 17.83 -33.04
CA ILE A 559 -0.91 17.66 -32.36
C ILE A 559 -1.23 16.90 -31.07
N ASP A 560 -0.79 15.64 -30.99
CA ASP A 560 -0.41 14.90 -29.77
C ASP A 560 -0.67 13.40 -29.93
N SER A 561 0.34 12.65 -30.40
CA SER A 561 0.71 11.29 -29.93
C SER A 561 1.52 10.48 -30.95
N GLN A 562 2.78 10.86 -31.21
CA GLN A 562 3.78 9.94 -31.77
C GLN A 562 4.40 9.15 -30.60
N ARG A 563 3.94 7.92 -30.33
CA ARG A 563 4.15 7.28 -29.01
C ARG A 563 5.36 6.34 -28.86
N ALA A 564 6.38 6.49 -29.71
CA ALA A 564 7.75 5.93 -29.60
C ALA A 564 8.15 4.78 -30.53
N GLY A 565 7.22 4.12 -31.25
CA GLY A 565 7.56 2.97 -32.11
C GLY A 565 8.73 3.19 -33.09
N ASP A 566 8.71 4.28 -33.84
CA ASP A 566 9.77 4.61 -34.82
C ASP A 566 11.10 4.97 -34.15
N TYR A 567 11.04 5.63 -32.99
CA TYR A 567 12.22 5.99 -32.20
C TYR A 567 12.91 4.76 -31.61
N VAL A 568 12.14 3.75 -31.19
CA VAL A 568 12.67 2.48 -30.66
C VAL A 568 13.41 1.71 -31.75
N LEU A 569 12.86 1.66 -32.97
CA LEU A 569 13.53 1.02 -34.12
C LEU A 569 14.83 1.76 -34.49
N ALA A 570 14.79 3.09 -34.58
CA ALA A 570 15.97 3.91 -34.85
C ALA A 570 17.05 3.77 -33.76
N TRP A 571 16.64 3.62 -32.49
CA TRP A 571 17.56 3.37 -31.39
C TRP A 571 18.17 1.97 -31.46
N SER A 572 17.42 0.95 -31.89
CA SER A 572 17.93 -0.41 -32.13
C SER A 572 19.05 -0.42 -33.17
N ASP A 573 18.84 0.26 -34.30
CA ASP A 573 19.86 0.35 -35.37
C ASP A 573 21.14 1.05 -34.87
N GLN A 574 20.99 2.08 -34.03
CA GLN A 574 22.13 2.78 -33.42
C GLN A 574 22.84 1.92 -32.36
N LEU A 575 22.10 1.10 -31.61
CA LEU A 575 22.65 0.17 -30.64
C LEU A 575 23.51 -0.87 -31.34
N ASP A 576 23.00 -1.50 -32.40
CA ASP A 576 23.72 -2.52 -33.16
C ASP A 576 25.00 -1.92 -33.78
N ALA A 577 24.90 -0.74 -34.40
CA ALA A 577 26.07 -0.04 -34.93
C ALA A 577 27.10 0.36 -33.85
N ALA A 578 26.65 0.69 -32.63
CA ALA A 578 27.53 1.00 -31.51
C ALA A 578 28.16 -0.27 -30.91
N PHE A 579 27.41 -1.37 -30.85
CA PHE A 579 27.88 -2.66 -30.40
C PHE A 579 28.95 -3.22 -31.34
N ASP A 580 28.72 -3.18 -32.66
CA ASP A 580 29.71 -3.61 -33.66
C ASP A 580 31.00 -2.78 -33.58
N LYS A 581 30.91 -1.49 -33.28
CA LYS A 581 32.09 -0.64 -33.07
C LYS A 581 32.87 -0.96 -31.79
N MET A 582 32.19 -1.37 -30.72
CA MET A 582 32.82 -1.65 -29.43
C MET A 582 33.28 -3.11 -29.28
N PHE A 583 32.58 -4.05 -29.89
CA PHE A 583 32.77 -5.49 -29.69
C PHE A 583 32.97 -6.27 -31.01
N GLY A 584 32.84 -5.64 -32.17
CA GLY A 584 33.02 -6.27 -33.50
C GLY A 584 34.48 -6.48 -33.94
N GLY A 585 35.46 -6.19 -33.08
CA GLY A 585 36.83 -6.70 -33.22
C GLY A 585 36.91 -8.14 -32.71
N THR A 586 37.71 -9.01 -33.33
CA THR A 586 37.84 -10.48 -33.13
C THR A 586 38.26 -10.96 -31.73
N ALA A 587 37.71 -10.42 -30.65
CA ALA A 587 37.99 -10.83 -29.27
C ALA A 587 36.81 -10.54 -28.32
N ALA A 588 35.59 -11.01 -28.66
CA ALA A 588 34.44 -10.87 -27.77
C ALA A 588 33.46 -12.06 -27.85
N THR A 589 33.94 -13.26 -27.56
CA THR A 589 33.06 -14.37 -27.14
C THR A 589 33.72 -15.17 -26.02
N THR A 590 33.64 -14.65 -24.79
CA THR A 590 33.67 -15.47 -23.58
C THR A 590 32.53 -15.02 -22.69
N SER A 591 31.32 -15.40 -23.10
CA SER A 591 30.15 -15.40 -22.24
C SER A 591 30.27 -16.62 -21.31
N THR A 592 30.40 -16.38 -20.01
CA THR A 592 30.37 -17.38 -18.93
C THR A 592 28.95 -17.72 -18.48
N LEU A 593 27.98 -17.72 -19.40
CA LEU A 593 26.63 -18.23 -19.16
C LEU A 593 26.58 -19.71 -19.55
N VAL A 594 26.55 -20.57 -18.52
CA VAL A 594 26.29 -22.00 -18.65
C VAL A 594 24.91 -22.21 -19.28
N LYS A 595 24.89 -22.53 -20.57
CA LYS A 595 23.70 -22.95 -21.31
C LYS A 595 23.39 -24.40 -20.89
N ARG A 596 22.31 -24.60 -20.12
CA ARG A 596 21.76 -25.92 -19.80
C ARG A 596 21.44 -26.67 -21.11
N GLY A 597 22.12 -27.79 -21.35
CA GLY A 597 21.77 -28.76 -22.40
C GLY A 597 20.83 -29.85 -21.85
N PRO A 598 20.00 -30.48 -22.71
CA PRO A 598 18.99 -31.44 -22.29
C PRO A 598 19.60 -32.80 -21.93
N LYS A 599 18.82 -33.53 -21.11
CA LYS A 599 19.09 -34.84 -20.53
C LYS A 599 18.97 -35.93 -21.59
N ASP A 600 19.93 -36.86 -21.66
CA ASP A 600 19.68 -38.29 -21.83
C ASP A 600 20.95 -39.15 -21.59
N SER A 601 20.67 -40.41 -21.28
CA SER A 601 21.38 -41.42 -20.50
C SER A 601 22.55 -42.18 -21.16
N ALA A 602 23.50 -42.64 -20.32
CA ALA A 602 23.98 -44.03 -20.16
C ALA A 602 25.53 -44.19 -20.00
N ASP A 603 25.90 -44.71 -18.83
CA ASP A 603 26.99 -45.63 -18.46
C ASP A 603 28.48 -45.46 -18.83
N SER A 604 29.27 -45.65 -17.75
CA SER A 604 30.55 -46.40 -17.62
C SER A 604 31.91 -45.69 -17.56
N ALA A 605 32.54 -45.94 -16.41
CA ALA A 605 33.96 -46.25 -16.15
C ALA A 605 35.01 -45.12 -16.11
N GLY A 606 35.81 -45.15 -15.03
CA GLY A 606 36.79 -44.14 -14.65
C GLY A 606 38.16 -44.18 -15.36
N GLY A 607 38.87 -43.05 -15.23
CA GLY A 607 40.27 -42.83 -15.65
C GLY A 607 40.77 -41.42 -15.21
N PRO A 608 42.09 -41.20 -15.07
CA PRO A 608 42.72 -40.20 -14.16
C PRO A 608 42.78 -38.76 -14.72
N PRO A 609 43.13 -37.73 -13.90
CA PRO A 609 42.91 -36.33 -14.29
C PRO A 609 43.91 -35.87 -15.36
N ALA A 610 43.38 -35.22 -16.40
CA ALA A 610 44.14 -34.65 -17.50
C ALA A 610 44.78 -33.30 -17.14
N LYS A 611 45.97 -33.09 -17.72
CA LYS A 611 46.88 -31.94 -17.61
C LYS A 611 46.20 -30.59 -17.87
N ARG A 612 46.58 -29.56 -17.09
CA ARG A 612 46.35 -28.14 -17.37
C ARG A 612 46.91 -27.76 -18.75
N VAL A 613 46.03 -27.26 -19.62
CA VAL A 613 46.37 -26.64 -20.90
C VAL A 613 46.75 -25.17 -20.66
N LYS A 614 47.82 -24.75 -21.33
CA LYS A 614 48.47 -23.43 -21.28
C LYS A 614 47.70 -22.47 -22.21
N THR A 615 47.16 -21.39 -21.68
CA THR A 615 46.66 -20.25 -22.45
C THR A 615 47.82 -19.28 -22.72
N GLU A 616 48.09 -19.01 -23.99
CA GLU A 616 48.95 -17.91 -24.43
C GLU A 616 48.18 -16.60 -24.28
N GLY A 617 48.63 -15.73 -23.36
CA GLY A 617 48.10 -14.39 -23.15
C GLY A 617 49.02 -13.35 -23.78
N GLY A 618 48.44 -12.44 -24.57
CA GLY A 618 49.16 -11.37 -25.25
C GLY A 618 49.95 -10.45 -24.31
N ALA A 619 51.02 -9.87 -24.86
CA ALA A 619 52.07 -9.11 -24.18
C ALA A 619 51.63 -7.90 -23.32
N GLY A 620 50.36 -7.49 -23.35
CA GLY A 620 49.85 -6.34 -22.59
C GLY A 620 49.58 -6.60 -21.10
N GLY A 621 49.24 -7.83 -20.70
CA GLY A 621 48.85 -8.13 -19.31
C GLY A 621 50.02 -8.35 -18.34
N ILE A 622 51.22 -8.62 -18.86
CA ILE A 622 52.38 -9.00 -18.04
C ILE A 622 53.01 -7.76 -17.37
N ASP A 623 53.00 -6.60 -18.04
CA ASP A 623 53.59 -5.36 -17.51
C ASP A 623 52.79 -4.84 -16.29
N GLU A 624 51.46 -4.86 -16.37
CA GLU A 624 50.58 -4.45 -15.27
C GLU A 624 50.63 -5.41 -14.06
N GLU A 625 50.67 -6.72 -14.31
CA GLU A 625 50.77 -7.75 -13.25
C GLU A 625 52.09 -7.60 -12.47
N VAL A 626 53.20 -7.41 -13.18
CA VAL A 626 54.53 -7.24 -12.55
C VAL A 626 54.60 -5.92 -11.79
N LYS A 627 54.05 -4.82 -12.33
CA LYS A 627 53.97 -3.53 -11.64
C LYS A 627 53.15 -3.61 -10.34
N ARG A 628 51.99 -4.28 -10.37
CA ARG A 628 51.15 -4.49 -9.18
C ARG A 628 51.85 -5.34 -8.12
N CYS A 629 52.63 -6.35 -8.53
CA CYS A 629 53.43 -7.16 -7.62
C CYS A 629 54.59 -6.38 -7.00
N TYR A 630 55.18 -5.43 -7.74
CA TYR A 630 56.21 -4.51 -7.22
C TYR A 630 55.64 -3.55 -6.16
N GLU A 631 54.51 -2.89 -6.43
CA GLU A 631 53.84 -2.01 -5.45
C GLU A 631 53.47 -2.73 -4.15
N LYS A 632 53.21 -4.04 -4.21
CA LYS A 632 52.88 -4.89 -3.06
C LYS A 632 54.10 -5.59 -2.43
N GLY A 633 55.32 -5.40 -2.95
CA GLY A 633 56.54 -6.04 -2.44
C GLY A 633 56.54 -7.58 -2.59
N THR A 634 55.85 -8.11 -3.60
CA THR A 634 55.63 -9.56 -3.80
C THR A 634 56.25 -10.12 -5.08
N VAL A 635 57.20 -9.41 -5.69
CA VAL A 635 57.88 -9.80 -6.95
C VAL A 635 58.51 -11.20 -6.87
N SER A 636 59.01 -11.59 -5.70
CA SER A 636 59.58 -12.92 -5.43
C SER A 636 58.59 -14.09 -5.59
N LYS A 637 57.27 -13.81 -5.56
CA LYS A 637 56.21 -14.83 -5.77
C LYS A 637 55.94 -15.12 -7.24
N LEU A 638 56.40 -14.28 -8.16
CA LEU A 638 56.23 -14.50 -9.60
C LEU A 638 57.00 -15.73 -10.09
N THR A 639 56.50 -16.37 -11.15
CA THR A 639 57.20 -17.50 -11.77
C THR A 639 58.38 -17.01 -12.61
N VAL A 640 59.41 -17.84 -12.76
CA VAL A 640 60.60 -17.50 -13.56
C VAL A 640 60.24 -17.19 -15.02
N ALA A 641 59.19 -17.82 -15.56
CA ALA A 641 58.70 -17.57 -16.91
C ALA A 641 58.21 -16.12 -17.07
N VAL A 642 57.35 -15.65 -16.16
CA VAL A 642 56.80 -14.29 -16.17
C VAL A 642 57.89 -13.24 -16.01
N LEU A 643 58.86 -13.46 -15.11
CA LEU A 643 59.99 -12.55 -14.90
C LEU A 643 60.88 -12.45 -16.15
N LYS A 644 61.14 -13.57 -16.84
CA LYS A 644 61.93 -13.57 -18.08
C LYS A 644 61.20 -12.90 -19.22
N GLU A 645 59.90 -13.12 -19.36
CA GLU A 645 59.06 -12.55 -20.41
C GLU A 645 58.95 -11.04 -20.26
N PHE A 646 58.74 -10.53 -19.03
CA PHE A 646 58.80 -9.12 -18.70
C PHE A 646 60.17 -8.49 -19.01
N LEU A 647 61.27 -9.10 -18.55
CA LEU A 647 62.61 -8.58 -18.81
C LEU A 647 62.94 -8.56 -20.31
N THR A 648 62.48 -9.56 -21.06
CA THR A 648 62.66 -9.62 -22.52
C THR A 648 61.84 -8.54 -23.23
N ALA A 649 60.60 -8.29 -22.79
CA ALA A 649 59.75 -7.21 -23.29
C ALA A 649 60.35 -5.82 -23.04
N GLN A 650 61.03 -5.64 -21.90
CA GLN A 650 61.74 -4.40 -21.53
C GLN A 650 63.19 -4.34 -22.07
N GLY A 651 63.59 -5.27 -22.94
CA GLY A 651 64.92 -5.29 -23.59
C GLY A 651 66.10 -5.58 -22.67
N ARG A 652 65.87 -6.21 -21.50
CA ARG A 652 66.90 -6.57 -20.51
C ARG A 652 67.25 -8.07 -20.54
N SER A 653 68.44 -8.40 -20.03
CA SER A 653 68.94 -9.78 -19.96
C SER A 653 68.09 -10.67 -19.05
N SER A 654 67.59 -11.78 -19.62
CA SER A 654 66.78 -12.80 -18.94
C SER A 654 67.59 -14.00 -18.41
N ALA A 655 68.92 -13.88 -18.38
CA ALA A 655 69.83 -14.92 -17.90
C ALA A 655 70.09 -14.82 -16.38
N GLY A 656 70.01 -15.93 -15.64
CA GLY A 656 70.32 -15.97 -14.20
C GLY A 656 69.38 -16.86 -13.39
N ARG A 657 69.66 -16.95 -12.09
CA ARG A 657 68.77 -17.60 -11.11
C ARG A 657 67.58 -16.68 -10.81
N LYS A 658 66.54 -17.23 -10.17
CA LYS A 658 65.31 -16.49 -9.87
C LYS A 658 65.57 -15.20 -9.06
N ALA A 659 66.51 -15.24 -8.10
CA ALA A 659 66.92 -14.07 -7.33
C ALA A 659 67.45 -12.95 -8.24
N ASP A 660 68.38 -13.26 -9.14
CA ASP A 660 68.95 -12.28 -10.09
C ASP A 660 67.91 -11.65 -11.03
N LEU A 661 66.83 -12.38 -11.35
CA LEU A 661 65.73 -11.87 -12.17
C LEU A 661 64.81 -10.95 -11.37
N VAL A 662 64.56 -11.28 -10.10
CA VAL A 662 63.77 -10.43 -9.18
C VAL A 662 64.50 -9.11 -8.95
N ASP A 663 65.80 -9.15 -8.61
CA ASP A 663 66.61 -7.96 -8.39
C ASP A 663 66.64 -7.03 -9.62
N ARG A 664 66.67 -7.59 -10.84
CA ARG A 664 66.66 -6.79 -12.08
C ARG A 664 65.31 -6.16 -12.39
N VAL A 665 64.22 -6.80 -11.97
CA VAL A 665 62.87 -6.25 -12.09
C VAL A 665 62.68 -5.14 -11.05
N GLU A 666 63.14 -5.34 -9.82
CA GLU A 666 63.13 -4.30 -8.78
C GLU A 666 63.99 -3.10 -9.19
N GLN A 667 65.23 -3.31 -9.64
CA GLN A 667 66.08 -2.25 -10.21
C GLN A 667 65.49 -1.57 -11.45
N PHE A 668 64.58 -2.22 -12.20
CA PHE A 668 63.91 -1.57 -13.32
C PHE A 668 62.87 -0.55 -12.84
N PHE A 669 62.12 -0.86 -11.79
CA PHE A 669 61.13 0.04 -11.21
C PHE A 669 61.72 1.07 -10.24
N GLU A 670 62.89 0.82 -9.65
CA GLU A 670 63.60 1.81 -8.83
C GLU A 670 64.29 2.91 -9.67
N ASN A 671 64.71 2.58 -10.90
CA ASN A 671 65.39 3.51 -11.81
C ASN A 671 64.43 4.27 -12.74
N LYS A 672 63.12 4.11 -12.57
CA LYS A 672 62.05 4.71 -13.38
C LYS A 672 61.24 5.64 -12.50
#